data_AF-A0A972VLC5-F1
#
_entry.id   AF-A0A972VLC5-F1
#
_cell.length_a   1.000
_cell.length_b   1.000
_cell.length_c   1.000
_cell.angle_alpha   90.00
_cell.angle_beta   90.00
_cell.angle_gamma   90.00
#
_symmetry.space_group_name_H-M   'P 1'
#
loop_
_entity.id
_entity.type
_entity.pdbx_description
1 polymer ?
#
loop_
_entity_poly.entity_id
_entity_poly.type
_entity_poly.pdbx_seq_one_letter_code
_entity_poly.pdbx_strand_id
1 'polypeptide(L)'
;MSEDKIRRFSWGERFFHWANAGLYGVLFLTGTLLLIGRIFTLQSLPLALLGNIHRVCGILLVGLLGVILALSIKVPTFRDLWKTWRLCLTWKRSDILWLLKVPVNMINSRCSLPLVGRFNPGQKMHLLVVFSVLLGFSISGLTMICIPGALGAWVFHLVCFVPAFAFLCLHLFLSLINPETRKALPAMLTGLIPADYAQAHHALWDRVPQGASLHGSYVSLKWVCIVGALLFAGLGLAIGRHGFDQFASDLDTLVTSGGASAILPGPLCAQHLSEEELRACRSCHSVIWTVQDQTCLACHEVITERRQGQLGFHGTLAGSCRNCHAEHQGSLIDLEATDFTHEQALFPLEGLHLDVACETCHIDEEKGFRYIGIDYASCVSCHSDPHQDEQASACQDCHTPASWSFKDKAFDHAAETSFALKGKHVALACDTCHESEGQIQLFDLGQACLDCHEDLHDRQFVQSCDQCHTEEGFKEVRSEQFHGEPNTFLLKGKHEPLECQACHVIPDGQDKLAHAKFVGLGHACIDCHKDPHAGQFTQSCDQCHVETGFKEIRPEQFHGDPNTFVLKGKHEPLECQKCHLIPVGQDTLAQAQFVAVGKTCAHCHKDPHQDAMNVTCENCHQENGFVGSDLLFAHDAHTQFKLDAQHRPLQCNTCHEPGDLLYKAAGLACQDCHTLQSQALAGKALTLQLDPDPHYERLACSDCHDLSTAEQSKAQFAARCEDCHTPHYQALSENWQASLSSKQERLKNQIHQSSLTPAQQESLQHRLLEAGRIGFHNVQLAQELFERLHREARLR
;
A
#
# COMPACT_ATOMS: atom_id res chain seq x y z
N MET A 1 -1.03 -89.94 20.47
CA MET A 1 -1.17 -88.63 21.16
C MET A 1 -0.94 -88.90 22.63
N SER A 2 -0.19 -88.09 23.36
CA SER A 2 -0.15 -88.20 24.83
C SER A 2 -1.49 -87.75 25.39
N GLU A 3 -1.95 -88.37 26.48
CA GLU A 3 -3.24 -88.05 27.11
C GLU A 3 -3.32 -86.59 27.60
N ASP A 4 -2.17 -85.98 27.87
CA ASP A 4 -2.05 -84.64 28.47
C ASP A 4 -2.34 -83.44 27.53
N LYS A 5 -2.49 -83.62 26.21
CA LYS A 5 -2.55 -82.48 25.26
C LYS A 5 -3.58 -82.64 24.13
N ILE A 6 -4.42 -81.61 23.96
CA ILE A 6 -5.54 -81.57 23.01
C ILE A 6 -5.29 -80.53 21.91
N ARG A 7 -5.61 -80.84 20.65
CA ARG A 7 -5.48 -79.88 19.52
C ARG A 7 -6.62 -78.86 19.51
N ARG A 8 -6.31 -77.62 19.88
CA ARG A 8 -7.23 -76.47 19.96
C ARG A 8 -7.32 -75.64 18.68
N PHE A 9 -6.20 -75.43 17.99
CA PHE A 9 -6.16 -74.60 16.78
C PHE A 9 -5.58 -75.34 15.56
N SER A 10 -6.10 -74.99 14.38
CA SER A 10 -5.59 -75.45 13.09
C SER A 10 -4.24 -74.78 12.77
N TRP A 11 -3.63 -75.14 11.64
CA TRP A 11 -2.48 -74.37 11.13
C TRP A 11 -2.93 -73.02 10.54
N GLY A 12 -4.03 -73.00 9.78
CA GLY A 12 -4.58 -71.78 9.17
C GLY A 12 -5.07 -70.76 10.21
N GLU A 13 -5.67 -71.21 11.32
CA GLU A 13 -6.06 -70.34 12.44
C GLU A 13 -4.86 -69.66 13.09
N ARG A 14 -3.75 -70.39 13.29
CA ARG A 14 -2.50 -69.83 13.85
C ARG A 14 -1.79 -68.90 12.88
N PHE A 15 -1.70 -69.29 11.61
CA PHE A 15 -1.09 -68.47 10.56
C PHE A 15 -1.83 -67.13 10.44
N PHE A 16 -3.17 -67.17 10.33
CA PHE A 16 -4.00 -65.96 10.28
C PHE A 16 -3.75 -65.06 11.50
N HIS A 17 -3.78 -65.62 12.72
CA HIS A 17 -3.53 -64.85 13.94
C HIS A 17 -2.17 -64.15 13.92
N TRP A 18 -1.08 -64.87 13.66
CA TRP A 18 0.27 -64.29 13.75
C TRP A 18 0.59 -63.34 12.59
N ALA A 19 0.12 -63.62 11.37
CA ALA A 19 0.27 -62.71 10.24
C ALA A 19 -0.51 -61.40 10.48
N ASN A 20 -1.73 -61.48 11.00
CA ASN A 20 -2.51 -60.31 11.40
C ASN A 20 -1.85 -59.57 12.58
N ALA A 21 -1.43 -60.28 13.63
CA ALA A 21 -0.85 -59.67 14.84
C ALA A 21 0.46 -58.91 14.57
N GLY A 22 1.30 -59.39 13.64
CA GLY A 22 2.51 -58.69 13.24
C GLY A 22 2.22 -57.32 12.60
N LEU A 23 1.42 -57.31 11.53
CA LEU A 23 1.03 -56.06 10.83
C LEU A 23 0.20 -55.14 11.72
N TYR A 24 -0.76 -55.69 12.46
CA TYR A 24 -1.59 -54.93 13.41
C TYR A 24 -0.75 -54.33 14.54
N GLY A 25 0.29 -55.02 15.03
CA GLY A 25 1.20 -54.50 16.04
C GLY A 25 1.97 -53.25 15.56
N VAL A 26 2.48 -53.27 14.33
CA VAL A 26 3.14 -52.11 13.71
C VAL A 26 2.15 -50.96 13.50
N LEU A 27 0.94 -51.26 13.00
CA LEU A 27 -0.12 -50.26 12.80
C LEU A 27 -0.58 -49.62 14.11
N PHE A 28 -0.78 -50.42 15.14
CA PHE A 28 -1.20 -49.95 16.46
C PHE A 28 -0.12 -49.07 17.10
N LEU A 29 1.15 -49.48 17.03
CA LEU A 29 2.27 -48.68 17.55
C LEU A 29 2.39 -47.36 16.77
N THR A 30 2.45 -47.41 15.44
CA THR A 30 2.58 -46.20 14.61
C THR A 30 1.39 -45.25 14.76
N GLY A 31 0.16 -45.78 14.80
CA GLY A 31 -1.06 -44.99 15.03
C GLY A 31 -1.09 -44.35 16.42
N THR A 32 -0.65 -45.07 17.46
CA THR A 32 -0.51 -44.54 18.82
C THR A 32 0.52 -43.40 18.86
N LEU A 33 1.69 -43.59 18.25
CA LEU A 33 2.75 -42.57 18.21
C LEU A 33 2.36 -41.33 17.40
N LEU A 34 1.62 -41.51 16.30
CA LEU A 34 1.05 -40.40 15.52
C LEU A 34 0.03 -39.59 16.33
N LEU A 35 -0.85 -40.27 17.08
CA LEU A 35 -1.84 -39.61 17.93
C LEU A 35 -1.18 -38.87 19.12
N ILE A 36 -0.26 -39.51 19.83
CA ILE A 36 0.48 -38.89 20.95
C ILE A 36 1.32 -37.72 20.46
N GLY A 37 2.04 -37.85 19.34
CA GLY A 37 2.88 -36.78 18.79
C GLY A 37 2.09 -35.55 18.33
N ARG A 38 0.82 -35.71 17.94
CA ARG A 38 -0.09 -34.60 17.63
C ARG A 38 -0.65 -33.93 18.88
N ILE A 39 -1.11 -34.72 19.86
CA ILE A 39 -1.70 -34.18 21.10
C ILE A 39 -0.65 -33.46 21.95
N PHE A 40 0.55 -34.02 22.08
CA PHE A 40 1.60 -33.54 23.00
C PHE A 40 2.82 -32.93 22.28
N THR A 41 2.64 -32.49 21.02
CA THR A 41 3.63 -31.75 20.21
C THR A 41 5.08 -32.27 20.26
N LEU A 42 5.27 -33.59 20.33
CA LEU A 42 6.56 -34.23 20.60
C LEU A 42 7.54 -34.10 19.41
N GLN A 43 8.37 -33.06 19.42
CA GLN A 43 9.37 -32.74 18.37
C GLN A 43 10.33 -33.88 18.03
N SER A 44 10.55 -34.84 18.93
CA SER A 44 11.45 -35.99 18.74
C SER A 44 10.86 -37.12 17.86
N LEU A 45 9.59 -37.06 17.47
CA LEU A 45 8.94 -38.10 16.66
C LEU A 45 8.93 -37.73 15.16
N PRO A 46 9.47 -38.59 14.26
CA PRO A 46 9.44 -38.36 12.82
C PRO A 46 8.05 -38.69 12.25
N LEU A 47 7.07 -37.82 12.47
CA LEU A 47 5.66 -38.04 12.14
C LEU A 47 5.42 -38.39 10.66
N ALA A 48 6.16 -37.78 9.73
CA ALA A 48 6.08 -38.11 8.30
C ALA A 48 6.48 -39.57 8.01
N LEU A 49 7.58 -40.05 8.60
CA LEU A 49 8.03 -41.43 8.46
C LEU A 49 7.05 -42.41 9.09
N LEU A 50 6.55 -42.09 10.30
CA LEU A 50 5.54 -42.90 10.99
C LEU A 50 4.25 -42.99 10.16
N GLY A 51 3.79 -41.89 9.55
CA GLY A 51 2.64 -41.85 8.65
C GLY A 51 2.82 -42.66 7.37
N ASN A 52 4.04 -42.68 6.82
CA ASN A 52 4.39 -43.51 5.66
C ASN A 52 4.35 -45.00 6.01
N ILE A 53 5.00 -45.40 7.10
CA ILE A 53 4.99 -46.79 7.59
C ILE A 53 3.55 -47.24 7.88
N HIS A 54 2.76 -46.40 8.55
CA HIS A 54 1.36 -46.70 8.88
C HIS A 54 0.52 -46.95 7.62
N ARG A 55 0.60 -46.07 6.61
CA ARG A 55 -0.13 -46.23 5.33
C ARG A 55 0.26 -47.51 4.60
N VAL A 56 1.56 -47.80 4.48
CA VAL A 56 2.07 -49.01 3.80
C VAL A 56 1.63 -50.28 4.54
N CYS A 57 1.80 -50.35 5.86
CA CYS A 57 1.35 -51.50 6.64
C CYS A 57 -0.17 -51.69 6.59
N GLY A 58 -0.95 -50.60 6.45
CA GLY A 58 -2.40 -50.64 6.29
C GLY A 58 -2.82 -51.32 4.98
N ILE A 59 -2.21 -50.91 3.87
CA ILE A 59 -2.42 -51.53 2.56
C ILE A 59 -2.02 -53.02 2.59
N LEU A 60 -0.87 -53.35 3.20
CA LEU A 60 -0.42 -54.74 3.36
C LEU A 60 -1.39 -55.57 4.20
N LEU A 61 -1.99 -55.00 5.25
CA LEU A 61 -2.99 -55.68 6.08
C LEU A 61 -4.28 -55.96 5.30
N VAL A 62 -4.80 -54.98 4.54
CA VAL A 62 -5.96 -55.19 3.66
C VAL A 62 -5.67 -56.27 2.62
N GLY A 63 -4.49 -56.23 1.98
CA GLY A 63 -4.04 -57.26 1.04
C GLY A 63 -3.98 -58.66 1.67
N LEU A 64 -3.40 -58.77 2.88
CA LEU A 64 -3.37 -60.01 3.65
C LEU A 64 -4.79 -60.53 3.94
N LEU A 65 -5.71 -59.67 4.37
CA LEU A 65 -7.10 -60.06 4.64
C LEU A 65 -7.81 -60.56 3.38
N GLY A 66 -7.61 -59.92 2.23
CA GLY A 66 -8.12 -60.38 0.93
C GLY A 66 -7.58 -61.75 0.53
N VAL A 67 -6.26 -61.96 0.69
CA VAL A 67 -5.61 -63.27 0.44
C VAL A 67 -6.16 -64.35 1.39
N ILE A 68 -6.27 -64.06 2.68
CA ILE A 68 -6.83 -64.99 3.68
C ILE A 68 -8.29 -65.33 3.35
N LEU A 69 -9.10 -64.36 2.91
CA LEU A 69 -10.47 -64.59 2.48
C LEU A 69 -10.53 -65.57 1.30
N ALA A 70 -9.70 -65.36 0.27
CA ALA A 70 -9.60 -66.28 -0.88
C ALA A 70 -9.13 -67.69 -0.46
N LEU A 71 -8.11 -67.78 0.39
CA LEU A 71 -7.61 -69.05 0.94
C LEU A 71 -8.68 -69.77 1.79
N SER A 72 -9.50 -69.05 2.53
CA SER A 72 -10.59 -69.62 3.36
C SER A 72 -11.65 -70.35 2.54
N ILE A 73 -11.81 -70.00 1.26
CA ILE A 73 -12.72 -70.66 0.32
C ILE A 73 -12.06 -71.91 -0.29
N LYS A 74 -10.81 -71.78 -0.73
CA LYS A 74 -10.11 -72.81 -1.53
C LYS A 74 -9.38 -73.87 -0.69
N VAL A 75 -8.82 -73.52 0.46
CA VAL A 75 -7.88 -74.38 1.21
C VAL A 75 -8.51 -74.96 2.49
N PRO A 76 -8.54 -76.30 2.68
CA PRO A 76 -9.22 -76.94 3.81
C PRO A 76 -8.78 -76.47 5.21
N THR A 77 -7.50 -76.16 5.40
CA THR A 77 -6.96 -75.69 6.70
C THR A 77 -7.40 -74.27 7.08
N PHE A 78 -7.78 -73.45 6.09
CA PHE A 78 -8.35 -72.11 6.30
C PHE A 78 -9.89 -72.14 6.37
N ARG A 79 -10.57 -73.17 5.86
CA ARG A 79 -12.02 -73.36 6.05
C ARG A 79 -12.42 -73.51 7.52
N ASP A 80 -11.49 -73.88 8.40
CA ASP A 80 -11.72 -73.87 9.85
C ASP A 80 -12.02 -72.46 10.42
N LEU A 81 -11.56 -71.38 9.75
CA LEU A 81 -11.90 -70.01 10.12
C LEU A 81 -13.41 -69.76 10.08
N TRP A 82 -14.11 -70.25 9.04
CA TRP A 82 -15.58 -70.15 8.93
C TRP A 82 -16.32 -70.88 10.05
N LYS A 83 -15.78 -72.02 10.51
CA LYS A 83 -16.34 -72.76 11.65
C LYS A 83 -16.19 -71.97 12.95
N THR A 84 -15.00 -71.37 13.15
CA THR A 84 -14.71 -70.49 14.29
C THR A 84 -15.58 -69.23 14.28
N TRP A 85 -15.73 -68.57 13.13
CA TRP A 85 -16.61 -67.42 12.95
C TRP A 85 -18.07 -67.75 13.30
N ARG A 86 -18.62 -68.83 12.74
CA ARG A 86 -19.99 -69.31 13.04
C ARG A 86 -20.18 -69.60 14.53
N LEU A 87 -19.18 -70.20 15.19
CA LEU A 87 -19.22 -70.50 16.63
C LEU A 87 -19.21 -69.23 17.50
N CYS A 88 -18.50 -68.18 17.07
CA CYS A 88 -18.48 -66.88 17.75
C CYS A 88 -19.79 -66.09 17.56
N LEU A 89 -20.50 -66.28 16.44
CA LEU A 89 -21.83 -65.73 16.22
C LEU A 89 -22.96 -66.47 16.96
N THR A 90 -22.75 -67.71 17.39
CA THR A 90 -23.76 -68.44 18.18
C THR A 90 -23.68 -68.11 19.67
N TRP A 91 -24.74 -67.49 20.21
CA TRP A 91 -24.86 -67.10 21.63
C TRP A 91 -25.93 -67.90 22.37
N LYS A 92 -25.64 -68.33 23.59
CA LYS A 92 -26.58 -69.01 24.50
C LYS A 92 -26.90 -68.13 25.72
N ARG A 93 -28.01 -68.39 26.42
CA ARG A 93 -28.33 -67.69 27.70
C ARG A 93 -27.22 -67.85 28.75
N SER A 94 -26.55 -69.01 28.77
CA SER A 94 -25.36 -69.27 29.59
C SER A 94 -24.21 -68.32 29.29
N ASP A 95 -24.08 -67.87 28.04
CA ASP A 95 -22.97 -67.01 27.61
C ASP A 95 -23.12 -65.58 28.16
N ILE A 96 -24.35 -65.07 28.17
CA ILE A 96 -24.70 -63.77 28.76
C ILE A 96 -24.51 -63.80 30.28
N LEU A 97 -25.00 -64.86 30.94
CA LEU A 97 -24.83 -65.06 32.39
C LEU A 97 -23.35 -65.18 32.79
N TRP A 98 -22.50 -65.74 31.93
CA TRP A 98 -21.05 -65.79 32.15
C TRP A 98 -20.43 -64.39 32.11
N LEU A 99 -20.74 -63.57 31.10
CA LEU A 99 -20.24 -62.19 30.99
C LEU A 99 -20.62 -61.35 32.22
N LEU A 100 -21.87 -61.45 32.68
CA LEU A 100 -22.35 -60.73 33.87
C LEU A 100 -21.67 -61.21 35.17
N LYS A 101 -21.28 -62.49 35.26
CA LYS A 101 -20.66 -63.06 36.46
C LYS A 101 -19.14 -62.92 36.52
N VAL A 102 -18.44 -62.71 35.42
CA VAL A 102 -16.96 -62.58 35.41
C VAL A 102 -16.43 -61.46 36.31
N PRO A 103 -16.98 -60.23 36.30
CA PRO A 103 -16.54 -59.17 37.23
C PRO A 103 -16.75 -59.56 38.69
N VAL A 104 -17.85 -60.26 39.00
CA VAL A 104 -18.16 -60.73 40.35
C VAL A 104 -17.21 -61.87 40.76
N ASN A 105 -16.87 -62.78 39.85
CA ASN A 105 -15.90 -63.86 40.08
C ASN A 105 -14.46 -63.33 40.29
N MET A 106 -14.09 -62.23 39.63
CA MET A 106 -12.80 -61.56 39.83
C MET A 106 -12.64 -61.05 41.28
N ILE A 107 -13.71 -60.49 41.85
CA ILE A 107 -13.75 -59.95 43.23
C ILE A 107 -13.99 -61.08 44.26
N ASN A 108 -14.87 -62.03 43.95
CA ASN A 108 -15.27 -63.11 44.83
C ASN A 108 -15.17 -64.47 44.10
N SER A 109 -14.07 -65.18 44.35
CA SER A 109 -13.78 -66.49 43.77
C SER A 109 -14.80 -67.59 44.10
N ARG A 110 -15.72 -67.37 45.07
CA ARG A 110 -16.84 -68.28 45.35
C ARG A 110 -17.97 -68.19 44.32
N CYS A 111 -17.99 -67.14 43.48
CA CYS A 111 -18.94 -67.02 42.39
C CYS A 111 -18.55 -67.96 41.23
N SER A 112 -19.25 -69.09 41.10
CA SER A 112 -19.01 -70.04 40.01
C SER A 112 -19.51 -69.50 38.66
N LEU A 113 -18.66 -69.62 37.64
CA LEU A 113 -18.99 -69.28 36.26
C LEU A 113 -19.71 -70.46 35.57
N PRO A 114 -20.66 -70.20 34.65
CA PRO A 114 -21.22 -71.25 33.80
C PRO A 114 -20.15 -72.02 33.02
N LEU A 115 -20.38 -73.31 32.76
CA LEU A 115 -19.51 -74.10 31.89
C LEU A 115 -19.56 -73.56 30.45
N VAL A 116 -18.42 -73.60 29.75
CA VAL A 116 -18.25 -73.00 28.40
C VAL A 116 -17.64 -74.00 27.41
N GLY A 117 -17.89 -73.78 26.12
CA GLY A 117 -17.32 -74.58 25.02
C GLY A 117 -15.94 -74.09 24.59
N ARG A 118 -15.52 -74.45 23.35
CA ARG A 118 -14.18 -74.15 22.76
C ARG A 118 -13.72 -72.68 22.91
N PHE A 119 -14.66 -71.75 22.91
CA PHE A 119 -14.44 -70.35 23.25
C PHE A 119 -15.38 -69.94 24.38
N ASN A 120 -14.85 -69.25 25.38
CA ASN A 120 -15.67 -68.59 26.38
C ASN A 120 -16.35 -67.32 25.77
N PRO A 121 -17.43 -66.81 26.37
CA PRO A 121 -18.15 -65.62 25.86
C PRO A 121 -17.30 -64.35 25.74
N GLY A 122 -16.32 -64.14 26.63
CA GLY A 122 -15.36 -63.05 26.50
C GLY A 122 -14.44 -63.19 25.28
N GLN A 123 -14.04 -64.41 24.92
CA GLN A 123 -13.29 -64.71 23.70
C GLN A 123 -14.17 -64.53 22.45
N LYS A 124 -15.47 -64.89 22.51
CA LYS A 124 -16.42 -64.59 21.43
C LYS A 124 -16.56 -63.08 21.22
N MET A 125 -16.81 -62.33 22.31
CA MET A 125 -16.93 -60.87 22.30
C MET A 125 -15.65 -60.20 21.76
N HIS A 126 -14.48 -60.60 22.27
CA HIS A 126 -13.19 -60.11 21.79
C HIS A 126 -13.01 -60.34 20.29
N LEU A 127 -13.32 -61.55 19.80
CA LEU A 127 -13.20 -61.86 18.38
C LEU A 127 -14.15 -60.97 17.55
N LEU A 128 -15.41 -60.81 17.95
CA LEU A 128 -16.37 -59.95 17.25
C LEU A 128 -15.95 -58.47 17.26
N VAL A 129 -15.53 -57.93 18.41
CA VAL A 129 -15.07 -56.53 18.51
C VAL A 129 -13.82 -56.30 17.66
N VAL A 130 -12.81 -57.17 17.75
CA VAL A 130 -11.57 -57.03 16.98
C VAL A 130 -11.84 -57.15 15.48
N PHE A 131 -12.70 -58.07 15.02
CA PHE A 131 -13.06 -58.14 13.59
C PHE A 131 -13.85 -56.91 13.11
N SER A 132 -14.81 -56.40 13.89
CA SER A 132 -15.55 -55.18 13.55
C SER A 132 -14.65 -53.95 13.48
N VAL A 133 -13.73 -53.81 14.43
CA VAL A 133 -12.76 -52.70 14.47
C VAL A 133 -11.71 -52.83 13.36
N LEU A 134 -11.25 -54.04 13.06
CA LEU A 134 -10.35 -54.32 11.93
C LEU A 134 -10.99 -53.97 10.58
N LEU A 135 -12.28 -54.32 10.40
CA LEU A 135 -13.06 -53.90 9.23
C LEU A 135 -13.23 -52.37 9.20
N GLY A 136 -13.55 -51.75 10.34
CA GLY A 136 -13.70 -50.30 10.46
C GLY A 136 -12.42 -49.53 10.10
N PHE A 137 -11.26 -49.96 10.62
CA PHE A 137 -9.95 -49.44 10.23
C PHE A 137 -9.62 -49.69 8.76
N SER A 138 -9.96 -50.87 8.21
CA SER A 138 -9.72 -51.17 6.80
C SER A 138 -10.52 -50.22 5.89
N ILE A 139 -11.80 -50.02 6.17
CA ILE A 139 -12.67 -49.11 5.39
C ILE A 139 -12.19 -47.67 5.54
N SER A 140 -12.09 -47.16 6.77
CA SER A 140 -11.70 -45.75 7.01
C SER A 140 -10.28 -45.44 6.56
N GLY A 141 -9.32 -46.35 6.78
CA GLY A 141 -7.94 -46.19 6.34
C GLY A 141 -7.80 -46.15 4.82
N LEU A 142 -8.52 -47.02 4.10
CA LEU A 142 -8.60 -46.94 2.63
C LEU A 142 -9.26 -45.63 2.18
N THR A 143 -10.37 -45.21 2.81
CA THR A 143 -11.01 -43.93 2.48
C THR A 143 -10.08 -42.75 2.73
N MET A 144 -9.30 -42.73 3.81
CA MET A 144 -8.30 -41.68 4.09
C MET A 144 -7.16 -41.65 3.07
N ILE A 145 -6.81 -42.79 2.47
CA ILE A 145 -5.78 -42.90 1.42
C ILE A 145 -6.35 -42.47 0.05
N CYS A 146 -7.55 -42.94 -0.31
CA CYS A 146 -8.17 -42.68 -1.61
C CYS A 146 -8.87 -41.32 -1.71
N ILE A 147 -9.32 -40.77 -0.58
CA ILE A 147 -10.02 -39.48 -0.48
C ILE A 147 -9.34 -38.64 0.63
N PRO A 148 -8.16 -38.06 0.36
CA PRO A 148 -7.46 -37.23 1.34
C PRO A 148 -8.33 -36.06 1.80
N GLY A 149 -8.34 -35.79 3.11
CA GLY A 149 -9.12 -34.69 3.69
C GLY A 149 -10.60 -34.99 3.96
N ALA A 150 -11.13 -36.19 3.70
CA ALA A 150 -12.48 -36.56 4.11
C ALA A 150 -12.58 -36.68 5.64
N LEU A 151 -13.24 -35.72 6.30
CA LEU A 151 -13.21 -35.56 7.77
C LEU A 151 -13.87 -36.73 8.51
N GLY A 152 -14.96 -37.29 7.98
CA GLY A 152 -15.68 -38.39 8.60
C GLY A 152 -14.87 -39.68 8.67
N ALA A 153 -13.99 -39.93 7.69
CA ALA A 153 -13.12 -41.10 7.69
C ALA A 153 -12.06 -41.01 8.81
N TRP A 154 -11.45 -39.83 8.99
CA TRP A 154 -10.52 -39.55 10.10
C TRP A 154 -11.17 -39.76 11.48
N VAL A 155 -12.35 -39.14 11.70
CA VAL A 155 -13.07 -39.26 12.97
C VAL A 155 -13.45 -40.72 13.25
N PHE A 156 -13.96 -41.45 12.25
CA PHE A 156 -14.32 -42.85 12.42
C PHE A 156 -13.11 -43.75 12.70
N HIS A 157 -11.96 -43.49 12.06
CA HIS A 157 -10.71 -44.20 12.32
C HIS A 157 -10.24 -44.00 13.77
N LEU A 158 -10.31 -42.76 14.27
CA LEU A 158 -9.98 -42.45 15.67
C LEU A 158 -10.98 -43.08 16.67
N VAL A 159 -12.27 -43.07 16.36
CA VAL A 159 -13.29 -43.76 17.18
C VAL A 159 -13.04 -45.28 17.23
N CYS A 160 -12.57 -45.88 16.14
CA CYS A 160 -12.17 -47.31 16.11
C CYS A 160 -10.96 -47.61 17.01
N PHE A 161 -10.09 -46.63 17.27
CA PHE A 161 -8.89 -46.81 18.11
C PHE A 161 -9.22 -47.08 19.58
N VAL A 162 -10.26 -46.46 20.14
CA VAL A 162 -10.65 -46.63 21.56
C VAL A 162 -10.96 -48.10 21.92
N PRO A 163 -11.88 -48.81 21.25
CA PRO A 163 -12.12 -50.23 21.52
C PRO A 163 -10.92 -51.11 21.10
N ALA A 164 -10.17 -50.76 20.05
CA ALA A 164 -8.94 -51.48 19.68
C ALA A 164 -7.90 -51.48 20.82
N PHE A 165 -7.63 -50.31 21.39
CA PHE A 165 -6.69 -50.14 22.50
C PHE A 165 -7.14 -50.95 23.72
N ALA A 166 -8.40 -50.76 24.15
CA ALA A 166 -8.94 -51.46 25.31
C ALA A 166 -8.90 -53.00 25.17
N PHE A 167 -9.32 -53.52 24.02
CA PHE A 167 -9.36 -54.97 23.78
C PHE A 167 -7.98 -55.57 23.53
N LEU A 168 -7.06 -54.86 22.87
CA LEU A 168 -5.67 -55.32 22.72
C LEU A 168 -4.97 -55.39 24.08
N CYS A 169 -5.06 -54.36 24.90
CA CYS A 169 -4.46 -54.34 26.24
C CYS A 169 -5.04 -55.47 27.11
N LEU A 170 -6.36 -55.68 27.09
CA LEU A 170 -7.02 -56.79 27.77
C LEU A 170 -6.54 -58.15 27.24
N HIS A 171 -6.40 -58.30 25.92
CA HIS A 171 -5.92 -59.53 25.30
C HIS A 171 -4.49 -59.88 25.71
N LEU A 172 -3.57 -58.91 25.64
CA LEU A 172 -2.17 -59.08 26.03
C LEU A 172 -2.06 -59.37 27.52
N PHE A 173 -2.81 -58.68 28.38
CA PHE A 173 -2.88 -58.97 29.81
C PHE A 173 -3.35 -60.41 30.08
N LEU A 174 -4.44 -60.86 29.46
CA LEU A 174 -4.98 -62.20 29.68
C LEU A 174 -4.12 -63.31 29.07
N SER A 175 -3.42 -63.07 27.96
CA SER A 175 -2.60 -64.09 27.27
C SER A 175 -1.17 -64.20 27.81
N LEU A 176 -0.58 -63.11 28.29
CA LEU A 176 0.82 -63.06 28.72
C LEU A 176 0.99 -63.00 30.25
N ILE A 177 0.14 -62.23 30.94
CA ILE A 177 0.34 -61.87 32.35
C ILE A 177 -0.55 -62.68 33.30
N ASN A 178 -1.87 -62.73 33.06
CA ASN A 178 -2.83 -63.35 33.99
C ASN A 178 -2.50 -64.86 34.20
N PRO A 179 -2.15 -65.30 35.43
CA PRO A 179 -1.60 -66.63 35.67
C PRO A 179 -2.49 -67.80 35.23
N GLU A 180 -3.81 -67.63 35.32
CA GLU A 180 -4.76 -68.66 34.94
C GLU A 180 -4.90 -68.78 33.42
N THR A 181 -5.15 -67.67 32.71
CA THR A 181 -5.40 -67.73 31.27
C THR A 181 -4.15 -67.85 30.41
N ARG A 182 -2.97 -67.43 30.89
CA ARG A 182 -1.70 -67.58 30.13
C ARG A 182 -1.31 -69.04 29.83
N LYS A 183 -1.86 -70.01 30.58
CA LYS A 183 -1.72 -71.46 30.31
C LYS A 183 -2.24 -71.86 28.91
N ALA A 184 -3.08 -71.02 28.28
CA ALA A 184 -3.55 -71.22 26.91
C ALA A 184 -2.57 -70.76 25.82
N LEU A 185 -1.53 -69.97 26.14
CA LEU A 185 -0.58 -69.41 25.16
C LEU A 185 0.11 -70.45 24.26
N PRO A 186 0.54 -71.64 24.77
CA PRO A 186 1.11 -72.70 23.92
C PRO A 186 0.18 -73.16 22.80
N ALA A 187 -1.14 -72.96 22.92
CA ALA A 187 -2.09 -73.30 21.86
C ALA A 187 -1.96 -72.39 20.63
N MET A 188 -1.62 -71.11 20.81
CA MET A 188 -1.39 -70.20 19.68
C MET A 188 -0.04 -70.43 19.00
N LEU A 189 0.96 -70.94 19.72
CA LEU A 189 2.26 -71.29 19.17
C LEU A 189 2.24 -72.67 18.50
N THR A 190 1.83 -73.71 19.23
CA THR A 190 1.92 -75.12 18.80
C THR A 190 0.64 -75.71 18.23
N GLY A 191 -0.52 -75.10 18.50
CA GLY A 191 -1.85 -75.66 18.20
C GLY A 191 -2.42 -76.57 19.29
N LEU A 192 -1.62 -76.91 20.30
CA LEU A 192 -1.97 -77.83 21.39
C LEU A 192 -2.16 -77.10 22.73
N ILE A 193 -3.11 -77.56 23.54
CA ILE A 193 -3.39 -77.05 24.88
C ILE A 193 -3.35 -78.20 25.91
N PRO A 194 -2.93 -77.95 27.17
CA PRO A 194 -3.02 -78.96 28.23
C PRO A 194 -4.45 -79.44 28.46
N ALA A 195 -4.62 -80.74 28.73
CA ALA A 195 -5.93 -81.39 28.89
C ALA A 195 -6.63 -80.97 30.19
N ASP A 196 -5.89 -80.85 31.29
CA ASP A 196 -6.34 -80.32 32.59
C ASP A 196 -6.91 -78.90 32.45
N TYR A 197 -6.20 -78.04 31.73
CA TYR A 197 -6.63 -76.67 31.45
C TYR A 197 -7.90 -76.65 30.57
N ALA A 198 -8.00 -77.56 29.60
CA ALA A 198 -9.17 -77.68 28.75
C ALA A 198 -10.40 -78.19 29.54
N GLN A 199 -10.22 -79.08 30.51
CA GLN A 199 -11.28 -79.49 31.45
C GLN A 199 -11.75 -78.32 32.31
N ALA A 200 -10.82 -77.58 32.93
CA ALA A 200 -11.17 -76.49 33.84
C ALA A 200 -11.79 -75.27 33.14
N HIS A 201 -11.36 -74.92 31.93
CA HIS A 201 -11.78 -73.69 31.24
C HIS A 201 -12.67 -73.90 30.00
N HIS A 202 -12.85 -75.14 29.51
CA HIS A 202 -13.56 -75.45 28.27
C HIS A 202 -14.38 -76.76 28.34
N ALA A 203 -14.96 -77.08 29.50
CA ALA A 203 -15.65 -78.34 29.80
C ALA A 203 -16.78 -78.76 28.81
N LEU A 204 -17.44 -77.82 28.12
CA LEU A 204 -18.48 -78.12 27.10
C LEU A 204 -17.92 -78.23 25.68
N TRP A 205 -16.61 -78.48 25.52
CA TRP A 205 -16.00 -78.68 24.21
C TRP A 205 -15.82 -80.18 23.92
N ASP A 206 -16.43 -80.65 22.84
CA ASP A 206 -16.56 -82.07 22.42
C ASP A 206 -15.25 -82.88 22.31
N ARG A 207 -14.07 -82.25 22.46
CA ARG A 207 -12.74 -82.89 22.45
C ARG A 207 -12.11 -83.04 23.84
N VAL A 208 -12.79 -82.60 24.89
CA VAL A 208 -12.30 -82.60 26.27
C VAL A 208 -12.84 -83.85 26.98
N PRO A 209 -11.99 -84.70 27.58
CA PRO A 209 -12.44 -85.85 28.36
C PRO A 209 -13.32 -85.37 29.53
N GLN A 210 -14.48 -86.00 29.74
CA GLN A 210 -15.45 -85.51 30.72
C GLN A 210 -14.93 -85.66 32.15
N GLY A 211 -14.74 -84.52 32.82
CA GLY A 211 -14.42 -84.41 34.23
C GLY A 211 -14.73 -82.98 34.68
N ALA A 212 -15.70 -82.82 35.58
CA ALA A 212 -16.10 -81.50 36.05
C ALA A 212 -15.05 -80.95 37.03
N SER A 213 -14.33 -79.90 36.63
CA SER A 213 -13.48 -79.13 37.53
C SER A 213 -13.92 -77.67 37.55
N LEU A 214 -14.10 -77.12 38.75
CA LEU A 214 -14.36 -75.70 38.98
C LEU A 214 -13.03 -75.01 39.24
N HIS A 215 -12.62 -74.10 38.36
CA HIS A 215 -11.51 -73.19 38.64
C HIS A 215 -11.94 -72.11 39.65
N GLY A 216 -10.97 -71.45 40.29
CA GLY A 216 -11.21 -70.32 41.19
C GLY A 216 -11.58 -69.02 40.45
N SER A 217 -10.88 -67.94 40.76
CA SER A 217 -11.05 -66.67 40.04
C SER A 217 -10.46 -66.74 38.63
N TYR A 218 -11.23 -66.34 37.62
CA TYR A 218 -10.85 -66.35 36.21
C TYR A 218 -9.77 -65.31 35.87
N VAL A 219 -9.78 -64.19 36.60
CA VAL A 219 -8.88 -63.05 36.41
C VAL A 219 -8.30 -62.66 37.77
N SER A 220 -6.98 -62.67 37.90
CA SER A 220 -6.34 -62.39 39.18
C SER A 220 -6.35 -60.88 39.49
N LEU A 221 -7.24 -60.45 40.39
CA LEU A 221 -7.34 -59.05 40.83
C LEU A 221 -6.00 -58.48 41.33
N LYS A 222 -5.18 -59.30 42.02
CA LYS A 222 -3.81 -58.93 42.43
C LYS A 222 -2.96 -58.48 41.24
N TRP A 223 -3.00 -59.22 40.13
CA TRP A 223 -2.23 -58.88 38.93
C TRP A 223 -2.83 -57.69 38.16
N VAL A 224 -4.15 -57.51 38.19
CA VAL A 224 -4.80 -56.29 37.67
C VAL A 224 -4.28 -55.06 38.43
N CYS A 225 -4.26 -55.10 39.76
CA CYS A 225 -3.74 -54.00 40.59
C CYS A 225 -2.24 -53.74 40.35
N ILE A 226 -1.41 -54.78 40.27
CA ILE A 226 0.05 -54.64 40.01
C ILE A 226 0.29 -54.00 38.64
N VAL A 227 -0.34 -54.50 37.58
CA VAL A 227 -0.16 -53.95 36.22
C VAL A 227 -0.70 -52.53 36.14
N GLY A 228 -1.86 -52.25 36.76
CA GLY A 228 -2.40 -50.89 36.87
C GLY A 228 -1.41 -49.93 37.54
N ALA A 229 -0.86 -50.30 38.69
CA ALA A 229 0.14 -49.48 39.40
C ALA A 229 1.41 -49.21 38.55
N LEU A 230 1.91 -50.23 37.82
CA LEU A 230 3.05 -50.07 36.93
C LEU A 230 2.75 -49.14 35.74
N LEU A 231 1.54 -49.21 35.17
CA LEU A 231 1.11 -48.31 34.10
C LEU A 231 0.96 -46.86 34.59
N PHE A 232 0.38 -46.65 35.78
CA PHE A 232 0.31 -45.32 36.39
C PHE A 232 1.69 -44.75 36.71
N ALA A 233 2.62 -45.56 37.23
CA ALA A 233 4.00 -45.13 37.47
C ALA A 233 4.74 -44.78 36.15
N GLY A 234 4.56 -45.58 35.11
CA GLY A 234 5.11 -45.31 33.78
C GLY A 234 4.54 -44.02 33.15
N LEU A 235 3.24 -43.78 33.29
CA LEU A 235 2.58 -42.55 32.85
C LEU A 235 3.12 -41.33 33.62
N GLY A 236 3.26 -41.42 34.95
CA GLY A 236 3.85 -40.35 35.76
C GLY A 236 5.29 -40.01 35.37
N LEU A 237 6.11 -41.02 35.06
CA LEU A 237 7.47 -40.83 34.53
C LEU A 237 7.49 -40.20 33.12
N ALA A 238 6.49 -40.50 32.29
CA ALA A 238 6.37 -39.88 30.96
C ALA A 238 5.97 -38.40 31.06
N ILE A 239 4.96 -38.08 31.87
CA ILE A 239 4.53 -36.70 32.16
C ILE A 239 5.69 -35.89 32.76
N GLY A 240 6.42 -36.47 33.72
CA GLY A 240 7.59 -35.83 34.33
C GLY A 240 8.75 -35.55 33.35
N ARG A 241 8.84 -36.27 32.22
CA ARG A 241 9.82 -36.00 31.15
C ARG A 241 9.33 -34.98 30.12
N HIS A 242 8.02 -34.92 29.87
CA HIS A 242 7.42 -33.92 28.97
C HIS A 242 7.37 -32.53 29.61
N GLY A 243 7.37 -32.48 30.94
CA GLY A 243 7.13 -31.27 31.72
C GLY A 243 5.66 -31.18 32.10
N PHE A 244 5.38 -30.98 33.38
CA PHE A 244 4.00 -30.98 33.89
C PHE A 244 3.18 -29.82 33.32
N ASP A 245 3.78 -28.63 33.21
CA ASP A 245 3.09 -27.43 32.71
C ASP A 245 2.77 -27.54 31.21
N GLN A 246 3.71 -28.08 30.40
CA GLN A 246 3.45 -28.36 28.99
C GLN A 246 2.37 -29.43 28.82
N PHE A 247 2.44 -30.52 29.59
CA PHE A 247 1.40 -31.56 29.59
C PHE A 247 0.02 -31.01 29.97
N ALA A 248 -0.05 -30.09 30.93
CA ALA A 248 -1.29 -29.43 31.32
C ALA A 248 -1.81 -28.49 30.22
N SER A 249 -0.93 -27.73 29.57
CA SER A 249 -1.29 -26.85 28.43
C SER A 249 -1.78 -27.63 27.21
N ASP A 250 -1.11 -28.73 26.86
CA ASP A 250 -1.51 -29.62 25.77
C ASP A 250 -2.89 -30.25 26.05
N LEU A 251 -3.12 -30.65 27.31
CA LEU A 251 -4.38 -31.24 27.75
C LEU A 251 -5.53 -30.20 27.77
N ASP A 252 -5.27 -28.98 28.25
CA ASP A 252 -6.24 -27.89 28.20
C ASP A 252 -6.61 -27.54 26.75
N THR A 253 -5.62 -27.45 25.86
CA THR A 253 -5.83 -27.28 24.41
C THR A 253 -6.68 -28.41 23.81
N LEU A 254 -6.44 -29.67 24.20
CA LEU A 254 -7.24 -30.81 23.75
C LEU A 254 -8.69 -30.73 24.24
N VAL A 255 -8.93 -30.31 25.48
CA VAL A 255 -10.27 -30.20 26.07
C VAL A 255 -11.04 -29.02 25.48
N THR A 256 -10.42 -27.84 25.43
CA THR A 256 -11.03 -26.60 24.90
C THR A 256 -11.32 -26.69 23.40
N SER A 257 -10.47 -27.37 22.61
CA SER A 257 -10.73 -27.65 21.20
C SER A 257 -11.73 -28.79 20.95
N GLY A 258 -12.35 -29.36 21.99
CA GLY A 258 -13.30 -30.47 21.87
C GLY A 258 -12.68 -31.73 21.25
N GLY A 259 -11.36 -31.91 21.36
CA GLY A 259 -10.59 -32.98 20.73
C GLY A 259 -10.09 -32.69 19.31
N ALA A 260 -10.36 -31.51 18.73
CA ALA A 260 -9.96 -31.21 17.35
C ALA A 260 -8.43 -31.18 17.15
N SER A 261 -7.65 -30.76 18.17
CA SER A 261 -6.18 -30.76 18.11
C SER A 261 -5.58 -32.17 17.86
N ALA A 262 -6.26 -33.24 18.26
CA ALA A 262 -5.79 -34.62 18.03
C ALA A 262 -5.82 -35.05 16.55
N ILE A 263 -6.70 -34.45 15.74
CA ILE A 263 -6.83 -34.75 14.29
C ILE A 263 -6.16 -33.71 13.40
N LEU A 264 -5.83 -32.54 13.93
CA LEU A 264 -5.13 -31.47 13.22
C LEU A 264 -3.74 -31.97 12.73
N PRO A 265 -3.41 -31.86 11.43
CA PRO A 265 -2.10 -32.29 10.92
C PRO A 265 -0.96 -31.34 11.31
N GLY A 266 -1.27 -30.05 11.44
CA GLY A 266 -0.36 -28.93 11.69
C GLY A 266 -1.13 -27.60 11.68
N PRO A 267 -0.48 -26.47 12.01
CA PRO A 267 -1.12 -25.17 12.13
C PRO A 267 -1.65 -24.67 10.79
N LEU A 268 -2.81 -23.99 10.80
CA LEU A 268 -3.30 -23.25 9.65
C LEU A 268 -2.31 -22.12 9.29
N CYS A 269 -2.35 -21.65 8.04
CA CYS A 269 -1.60 -20.46 7.64
C CYS A 269 -2.00 -19.24 8.48
N ALA A 270 -1.09 -18.27 8.62
CA ALA A 270 -1.31 -17.12 9.50
C ALA A 270 -2.61 -16.36 9.20
N GLN A 271 -2.96 -16.19 7.92
CA GLN A 271 -4.14 -15.48 7.44
C GLN A 271 -5.45 -16.25 7.69
N HIS A 272 -5.46 -17.58 7.58
CA HIS A 272 -6.65 -18.38 7.93
C HIS A 272 -6.73 -18.66 9.44
N LEU A 273 -5.61 -18.54 10.17
CA LEU A 273 -5.57 -18.69 11.62
C LEU A 273 -6.06 -17.44 12.36
N SER A 274 -5.87 -16.22 11.79
CA SER A 274 -6.38 -14.99 12.38
C SER A 274 -7.91 -14.95 12.44
N GLU A 275 -8.57 -15.44 11.38
CA GLU A 275 -10.04 -15.47 11.27
C GLU A 275 -10.67 -16.60 12.10
N GLU A 276 -11.61 -16.26 12.98
CA GLU A 276 -12.23 -17.25 13.88
C GLU A 276 -13.09 -18.29 13.13
N GLU A 277 -13.83 -17.85 12.11
CA GLU A 277 -14.72 -18.73 11.32
C GLU A 277 -13.95 -19.78 10.49
N LEU A 278 -12.72 -19.47 10.08
CA LEU A 278 -11.87 -20.37 9.28
C LEU A 278 -11.18 -21.45 10.13
N ARG A 279 -11.14 -21.30 11.46
CA ARG A 279 -10.64 -22.33 12.39
C ARG A 279 -11.55 -23.56 12.47
N ALA A 280 -12.82 -23.44 12.09
CA ALA A 280 -13.75 -24.56 12.11
C ALA A 280 -13.46 -25.52 10.95
N CYS A 281 -13.14 -26.79 11.24
CA CYS A 281 -12.71 -27.75 10.19
C CYS A 281 -13.72 -27.89 9.04
N ARG A 282 -15.02 -27.67 9.28
CA ARG A 282 -16.07 -27.78 8.26
C ARG A 282 -16.12 -26.62 7.27
N SER A 283 -15.46 -25.50 7.57
CA SER A 283 -15.32 -24.36 6.65
C SER A 283 -14.53 -24.76 5.40
N CYS A 284 -13.59 -25.71 5.53
CA CYS A 284 -12.82 -26.27 4.41
C CYS A 284 -13.14 -27.74 4.09
N HIS A 285 -13.37 -28.58 5.12
CA HIS A 285 -13.52 -30.03 4.95
C HIS A 285 -14.97 -30.52 4.90
N SER A 286 -15.26 -31.34 3.88
CA SER A 286 -16.50 -32.12 3.86
C SER A 286 -16.36 -33.42 4.67
N VAL A 287 -17.50 -34.03 5.02
CA VAL A 287 -17.54 -35.29 5.78
C VAL A 287 -17.04 -36.49 4.97
N ILE A 288 -17.31 -36.53 3.66
CA ILE A 288 -17.14 -37.73 2.82
C ILE A 288 -16.22 -37.53 1.59
N TRP A 289 -16.03 -36.29 1.15
CA TRP A 289 -15.20 -35.92 0.00
C TRP A 289 -13.94 -35.15 0.44
N THR A 290 -12.94 -35.11 -0.44
CA THR A 290 -11.82 -34.18 -0.34
C THR A 290 -12.32 -32.73 -0.27
N VAL A 291 -11.50 -31.83 0.28
CA VAL A 291 -11.63 -30.38 0.10
C VAL A 291 -11.80 -30.09 -1.40
N GLN A 292 -12.77 -29.24 -1.74
CA GLN A 292 -13.10 -28.85 -3.12
C GLN A 292 -12.54 -27.47 -3.41
N ASP A 293 -12.06 -27.24 -4.63
CA ASP A 293 -11.55 -25.93 -5.07
C ASP A 293 -12.61 -24.82 -4.89
N GLN A 294 -13.88 -25.14 -5.12
CA GLN A 294 -15.01 -24.21 -4.96
C GLN A 294 -15.12 -23.65 -3.53
N THR A 295 -14.68 -24.39 -2.52
CA THR A 295 -14.68 -23.94 -1.13
C THR A 295 -13.66 -22.81 -0.91
N CYS A 296 -12.50 -22.87 -1.58
CA CYS A 296 -11.53 -21.78 -1.57
C CYS A 296 -12.01 -20.58 -2.43
N LEU A 297 -12.51 -20.89 -3.63
CA LEU A 297 -12.97 -19.90 -4.61
C LEU A 297 -14.21 -19.10 -4.15
N ALA A 298 -14.96 -19.60 -3.16
CA ALA A 298 -16.07 -18.87 -2.54
C ALA A 298 -15.63 -17.61 -1.77
N CYS A 299 -14.38 -17.54 -1.31
CA CYS A 299 -13.83 -16.35 -0.64
C CYS A 299 -12.73 -15.66 -1.48
N HIS A 300 -12.03 -16.41 -2.34
CA HIS A 300 -10.99 -15.86 -3.22
C HIS A 300 -11.56 -15.38 -4.58
N GLU A 301 -12.48 -14.41 -4.54
CA GLU A 301 -13.21 -13.91 -5.73
C GLU A 301 -12.28 -13.48 -6.88
N VAL A 302 -11.19 -12.77 -6.58
CA VAL A 302 -10.18 -12.35 -7.58
C VAL A 302 -9.52 -13.55 -8.30
N ILE A 303 -9.33 -14.67 -7.60
CA ILE A 303 -8.81 -15.91 -8.20
C ILE A 303 -9.92 -16.62 -8.99
N THR A 304 -11.16 -16.56 -8.51
CA THR A 304 -12.34 -17.10 -9.21
C THR A 304 -12.55 -16.46 -10.58
N GLU A 305 -12.51 -15.13 -10.65
CA GLU A 305 -12.58 -14.38 -11.91
C GLU A 305 -11.44 -14.78 -12.85
N ARG A 306 -10.20 -14.82 -12.36
CA ARG A 306 -9.03 -15.24 -13.13
C ARG A 306 -9.14 -16.67 -13.67
N ARG A 307 -9.65 -17.62 -12.90
CA ARG A 307 -9.90 -19.00 -13.36
C ARG A 307 -11.01 -19.10 -14.38
N GLN A 308 -12.04 -18.26 -14.30
CA GLN A 308 -13.13 -18.22 -15.28
C GLN A 308 -12.69 -17.57 -16.61
N GLY A 309 -11.94 -16.47 -16.55
CA GLY A 309 -11.40 -15.77 -17.71
C GLY A 309 -10.12 -16.37 -18.30
N GLN A 310 -9.57 -17.45 -17.72
CA GLN A 310 -8.28 -18.04 -18.07
C GLN A 310 -7.10 -17.05 -18.00
N LEU A 311 -7.16 -16.11 -17.05
CA LEU A 311 -6.22 -14.98 -16.96
C LEU A 311 -5.01 -15.26 -16.07
N GLY A 312 -3.82 -15.16 -16.66
CA GLY A 312 -2.52 -15.30 -15.98
C GLY A 312 -2.30 -16.68 -15.37
N PHE A 313 -1.27 -16.80 -14.51
CA PHE A 313 -0.83 -18.07 -13.93
C PHE A 313 -1.96 -18.91 -13.33
N HIS A 314 -2.76 -18.34 -12.42
CA HIS A 314 -3.86 -19.07 -11.80
C HIS A 314 -4.98 -19.44 -12.79
N GLY A 315 -5.17 -18.67 -13.86
CA GLY A 315 -6.18 -18.90 -14.89
C GLY A 315 -5.80 -20.01 -15.87
N THR A 316 -4.52 -20.14 -16.19
CA THR A 316 -3.98 -21.17 -17.10
C THR A 316 -3.62 -22.48 -16.37
N LEU A 317 -3.46 -22.45 -15.04
CA LEU A 317 -3.06 -23.61 -14.25
C LEU A 317 -4.15 -24.70 -14.16
N ALA A 318 -3.82 -25.87 -14.70
CA ALA A 318 -4.63 -27.08 -14.58
C ALA A 318 -4.35 -27.81 -13.26
N GLY A 319 -5.39 -28.08 -12.47
CA GLY A 319 -5.28 -28.84 -11.22
C GLY A 319 -6.19 -28.33 -10.11
N SER A 320 -5.99 -28.89 -8.91
CA SER A 320 -6.69 -28.51 -7.69
C SER A 320 -5.85 -27.54 -6.86
N CYS A 321 -6.46 -26.51 -6.27
CA CYS A 321 -5.76 -25.47 -5.50
C CYS A 321 -4.79 -26.06 -4.46
N ARG A 322 -5.23 -27.12 -3.75
CA ARG A 322 -4.47 -27.81 -2.69
C ARG A 322 -3.16 -28.48 -3.13
N ASN A 323 -2.91 -28.59 -4.44
CA ASN A 323 -1.66 -29.16 -4.96
C ASN A 323 -0.49 -28.18 -4.79
N CYS A 324 -0.78 -26.87 -4.77
CA CYS A 324 0.18 -25.80 -4.53
C CYS A 324 -0.09 -25.09 -3.19
N HIS A 325 -1.36 -24.85 -2.86
CA HIS A 325 -1.79 -24.23 -1.59
C HIS A 325 -2.00 -25.30 -0.51
N ALA A 326 -0.91 -25.76 0.09
CA ALA A 326 -0.91 -26.89 1.00
C ALA A 326 -1.09 -26.46 2.47
N GLU A 327 -2.35 -26.18 2.82
CA GLU A 327 -2.80 -25.82 4.17
C GLU A 327 -2.40 -26.86 5.25
N HIS A 328 -2.36 -26.42 6.52
CA HIS A 328 -1.85 -27.13 7.70
C HIS A 328 -0.31 -27.18 7.84
N GLN A 329 0.40 -26.29 7.15
CA GLN A 329 1.87 -26.17 7.24
C GLN A 329 2.33 -24.83 7.86
N GLY A 330 1.42 -23.95 8.28
CA GLY A 330 1.73 -22.59 8.76
C GLY A 330 2.02 -21.57 7.64
N SER A 331 2.41 -22.02 6.45
CA SER A 331 2.33 -21.27 5.18
C SER A 331 1.41 -22.00 4.20
N LEU A 332 0.80 -21.27 3.27
CA LEU A 332 0.04 -21.86 2.15
C LEU A 332 0.94 -22.33 1.01
N ILE A 333 2.02 -21.60 0.74
CA ILE A 333 2.90 -21.80 -0.41
C ILE A 333 4.35 -21.76 0.08
N ASP A 334 5.17 -22.61 -0.56
CA ASP A 334 6.63 -22.63 -0.47
C ASP A 334 7.16 -22.60 -1.91
N LEU A 335 7.00 -21.43 -2.56
CA LEU A 335 7.49 -21.13 -3.91
C LEU A 335 8.51 -20.01 -3.78
N GLU A 336 9.74 -20.28 -4.22
CA GLU A 336 10.75 -19.24 -4.37
C GLU A 336 10.50 -18.45 -5.66
N ALA A 337 10.74 -17.14 -5.64
CA ALA A 337 10.49 -16.27 -6.79
C ALA A 337 11.29 -16.66 -8.06
N THR A 338 12.39 -17.40 -7.87
CA THR A 338 13.25 -17.94 -8.92
C THR A 338 12.61 -19.04 -9.78
N ASP A 339 11.56 -19.71 -9.29
CA ASP A 339 10.89 -20.80 -10.01
C ASP A 339 9.73 -20.30 -10.89
N PHE A 340 9.38 -19.01 -10.81
CA PHE A 340 8.30 -18.40 -11.58
C PHE A 340 8.83 -17.77 -12.88
N THR A 341 8.12 -18.01 -13.99
CA THR A 341 8.40 -17.36 -15.29
C THR A 341 7.15 -16.66 -15.83
N HIS A 342 7.37 -15.47 -16.37
CA HIS A 342 6.33 -14.65 -17.01
C HIS A 342 5.78 -15.25 -18.32
N GLU A 343 6.41 -16.30 -18.88
CA GLU A 343 5.81 -17.14 -19.94
C GLU A 343 4.47 -17.77 -19.52
N GLN A 344 4.24 -17.94 -18.22
CA GLN A 344 3.00 -18.48 -17.66
C GLN A 344 2.01 -17.38 -17.22
N ALA A 345 2.36 -16.12 -17.46
CA ALA A 345 1.52 -14.94 -17.27
C ALA A 345 0.97 -14.41 -18.61
N LEU A 346 0.24 -13.29 -18.57
CA LEU A 346 -0.27 -12.62 -19.78
C LEU A 346 0.64 -11.50 -20.30
N PHE A 347 1.75 -11.24 -19.61
CA PHE A 347 2.75 -10.25 -19.97
C PHE A 347 4.13 -10.93 -19.94
N PRO A 348 4.63 -11.44 -21.08
CA PRO A 348 5.98 -11.98 -21.16
C PRO A 348 7.00 -10.84 -21.00
N LEU A 349 8.02 -11.03 -20.16
CA LEU A 349 9.10 -10.06 -20.03
C LEU A 349 10.06 -10.21 -21.21
N GLU A 350 10.25 -9.13 -21.95
CA GLU A 350 11.14 -9.06 -23.11
C GLU A 350 12.05 -7.83 -23.05
N GLY A 351 13.24 -7.95 -23.64
CA GLY A 351 14.24 -6.88 -23.64
C GLY A 351 14.69 -6.49 -22.23
N LEU A 352 14.68 -5.19 -21.94
CA LEU A 352 15.15 -4.64 -20.66
C LEU A 352 14.26 -5.04 -19.48
N HIS A 353 13.01 -5.44 -19.71
CA HIS A 353 12.10 -5.89 -18.65
C HIS A 353 12.57 -7.20 -17.98
N LEU A 354 13.46 -7.96 -18.61
CA LEU A 354 14.06 -9.18 -18.04
C LEU A 354 14.99 -8.88 -16.84
N ASP A 355 15.60 -7.69 -16.80
CA ASP A 355 16.56 -7.28 -15.78
C ASP A 355 15.92 -6.45 -14.64
N VAL A 356 14.60 -6.25 -14.68
CA VAL A 356 13.84 -5.47 -13.68
C VAL A 356 13.42 -6.37 -12.51
N ALA A 357 13.62 -5.89 -11.28
CA ALA A 357 13.18 -6.60 -10.08
C ALA A 357 11.65 -6.67 -10.00
N CYS A 358 11.09 -7.83 -9.63
CA CYS A 358 9.65 -8.07 -9.57
C CYS A 358 8.89 -7.00 -8.77
N GLU A 359 9.51 -6.54 -7.68
CA GLU A 359 9.04 -5.51 -6.76
C GLU A 359 8.82 -4.14 -7.43
N THR A 360 9.46 -3.86 -8.56
CA THR A 360 9.27 -2.61 -9.32
C THR A 360 7.90 -2.55 -9.99
N CYS A 361 7.34 -3.69 -10.39
CA CYS A 361 6.01 -3.78 -11.02
C CYS A 361 4.93 -4.24 -10.02
N HIS A 362 5.26 -5.14 -9.11
CA HIS A 362 4.32 -5.79 -8.18
C HIS A 362 4.09 -5.03 -6.87
N ILE A 363 3.86 -3.72 -6.95
CA ILE A 363 3.64 -2.85 -5.78
C ILE A 363 2.16 -2.89 -5.34
N ASP A 364 1.93 -2.88 -4.02
CA ASP A 364 0.61 -2.66 -3.39
C ASP A 364 0.79 -1.64 -2.26
N GLU A 365 0.27 -0.43 -2.45
CA GLU A 365 0.51 0.72 -1.55
C GLU A 365 0.02 0.48 -0.11
N GLU A 366 -0.96 -0.40 0.10
CA GLU A 366 -1.46 -0.74 1.44
C GLU A 366 -0.80 -2.00 2.05
N LYS A 367 -0.39 -2.97 1.22
CA LYS A 367 -0.04 -4.33 1.67
C LYS A 367 1.35 -4.81 1.25
N GLY A 368 2.15 -3.95 0.62
CA GLY A 368 3.54 -4.23 0.25
C GLY A 368 3.67 -4.68 -1.20
N PHE A 369 3.62 -6.00 -1.45
CA PHE A 369 3.79 -6.57 -2.80
C PHE A 369 2.58 -7.40 -3.23
N ARG A 370 2.11 -7.18 -4.46
CA ARG A 370 0.95 -7.86 -5.06
C ARG A 370 1.26 -8.45 -6.42
N TYR A 371 1.41 -9.76 -6.43
CA TYR A 371 1.73 -10.57 -7.61
C TYR A 371 0.53 -10.84 -8.55
N ILE A 372 -0.64 -10.21 -8.31
CA ILE A 372 -1.86 -10.42 -9.09
C ILE A 372 -2.66 -9.13 -9.33
N GLY A 373 -2.88 -8.78 -10.59
CA GLY A 373 -3.84 -7.74 -10.97
C GLY A 373 -3.28 -6.33 -11.08
N ILE A 374 -2.00 -6.20 -11.44
CA ILE A 374 -1.49 -4.98 -12.07
C ILE A 374 -2.20 -4.79 -13.42
N ASP A 375 -2.44 -3.55 -13.82
CA ASP A 375 -2.79 -3.22 -15.20
C ASP A 375 -1.52 -3.14 -16.07
N TYR A 376 -1.53 -3.86 -17.18
CA TYR A 376 -0.43 -3.95 -18.15
C TYR A 376 -0.94 -3.78 -19.59
N ALA A 377 -2.19 -3.34 -19.77
CA ALA A 377 -2.82 -3.25 -21.09
C ALA A 377 -2.21 -2.15 -21.97
N SER A 378 -1.46 -1.22 -21.38
CA SER A 378 -0.77 -0.14 -22.09
C SER A 378 0.62 0.10 -21.49
N CYS A 379 1.53 0.67 -22.29
CA CYS A 379 2.84 1.11 -21.79
C CYS A 379 2.69 2.16 -20.67
N VAL A 380 1.67 3.01 -20.75
CA VAL A 380 1.42 4.08 -19.78
C VAL A 380 0.83 3.60 -18.44
N SER A 381 0.40 2.33 -18.37
CA SER A 381 0.03 1.68 -17.11
C SER A 381 1.23 1.47 -16.17
N CYS A 382 2.47 1.62 -16.67
CA CYS A 382 3.72 1.52 -15.88
C CYS A 382 4.74 2.63 -16.16
N HIS A 383 4.72 3.26 -17.34
CA HIS A 383 5.68 4.30 -17.72
C HIS A 383 5.00 5.67 -17.89
N SER A 384 5.63 6.72 -17.37
CA SER A 384 5.22 8.10 -17.67
C SER A 384 5.48 8.43 -19.14
N ASP A 385 4.47 8.96 -19.85
CA ASP A 385 4.63 9.42 -21.23
C ASP A 385 5.22 10.85 -21.27
N PRO A 386 6.40 11.08 -21.86
CA PRO A 386 7.00 12.40 -21.97
C PRO A 386 6.55 13.19 -23.21
N HIS A 387 5.80 12.61 -24.14
CA HIS A 387 5.56 13.21 -25.47
C HIS A 387 4.43 14.27 -25.49
N GLN A 388 3.57 14.28 -24.46
CA GLN A 388 2.54 15.30 -24.19
C GLN A 388 1.41 15.44 -25.24
N ASP A 389 1.14 14.39 -26.02
CA ASP A 389 0.26 14.44 -27.20
C ASP A 389 -0.95 13.48 -27.14
N GLU A 390 -2.17 14.04 -27.20
CA GLU A 390 -3.44 13.29 -27.28
C GLU A 390 -3.65 12.52 -28.61
N GLN A 391 -2.69 12.60 -29.53
CA GLN A 391 -2.78 12.10 -30.91
C GLN A 391 -1.68 11.09 -31.28
N ALA A 392 -0.84 10.70 -30.31
CA ALA A 392 0.29 9.81 -30.56
C ALA A 392 -0.13 8.44 -31.12
N SER A 393 0.67 7.95 -32.07
CA SER A 393 0.69 6.55 -32.49
C SER A 393 1.02 5.62 -31.32
N ALA A 394 0.81 4.31 -31.45
CA ALA A 394 1.09 3.41 -30.33
C ALA A 394 2.59 3.48 -29.97
N CYS A 395 2.96 3.47 -28.68
CA CYS A 395 4.36 3.68 -28.26
C CYS A 395 5.35 2.71 -28.96
N GLN A 396 4.88 1.50 -29.24
CA GLN A 396 5.57 0.43 -29.98
C GLN A 396 5.84 0.71 -31.47
N ASP A 397 5.27 1.77 -32.04
CA ASP A 397 5.59 2.26 -33.37
C ASP A 397 6.95 2.97 -33.40
N CYS A 398 7.47 3.46 -32.26
CA CYS A 398 8.77 4.13 -32.14
C CYS A 398 9.74 3.45 -31.16
N HIS A 399 9.24 2.85 -30.09
CA HIS A 399 10.03 2.22 -29.04
C HIS A 399 9.88 0.69 -29.04
N THR A 400 10.81 -0.02 -28.39
CA THR A 400 10.74 -1.47 -28.25
C THR A 400 11.02 -1.89 -26.81
N PRO A 401 10.60 -3.09 -26.36
CA PRO A 401 10.96 -3.61 -25.04
C PRO A 401 12.47 -3.67 -24.77
N ALA A 402 13.30 -3.67 -25.82
CA ALA A 402 14.76 -3.67 -25.72
C ALA A 402 15.39 -2.27 -25.63
N SER A 403 14.67 -1.20 -26.02
CA SER A 403 15.21 0.16 -26.04
C SER A 403 14.10 1.22 -26.23
N TRP A 404 14.14 2.25 -25.40
CA TRP A 404 13.40 3.51 -25.61
C TRP A 404 14.08 4.41 -26.67
N SER A 405 15.29 4.10 -27.13
CA SER A 405 15.99 4.91 -28.13
C SER A 405 15.53 4.58 -29.55
N PHE A 406 15.12 5.60 -30.31
CA PHE A 406 14.73 5.49 -31.72
C PHE A 406 15.91 5.43 -32.71
N LYS A 407 17.17 5.49 -32.22
CA LYS A 407 18.39 5.64 -33.05
C LYS A 407 18.60 4.54 -34.11
N ASP A 408 18.00 3.37 -33.91
CA ASP A 408 18.11 2.22 -34.81
C ASP A 408 16.97 2.16 -35.86
N LYS A 409 16.00 3.09 -35.82
CA LYS A 409 15.01 3.29 -36.88
C LYS A 409 15.49 4.35 -37.89
N ALA A 410 15.50 3.99 -39.17
CA ALA A 410 15.62 4.96 -40.23
C ALA A 410 14.26 5.67 -40.42
N PHE A 411 14.26 6.99 -40.35
CA PHE A 411 13.10 7.86 -40.58
C PHE A 411 13.37 8.74 -41.80
N ASP A 412 12.45 8.75 -42.76
CA ASP A 412 12.59 9.53 -44.01
C ASP A 412 11.57 10.67 -44.06
N HIS A 413 12.02 11.90 -43.78
CA HIS A 413 11.19 13.11 -43.87
C HIS A 413 10.49 13.30 -45.22
N ALA A 414 11.05 12.81 -46.34
CA ALA A 414 10.42 12.94 -47.65
C ALA A 414 9.33 11.90 -47.93
N ALA A 415 9.32 10.79 -47.18
CA ALA A 415 8.33 9.71 -47.31
C ALA A 415 7.28 9.72 -46.19
N GLU A 416 7.65 10.18 -44.99
CA GLU A 416 6.86 10.09 -43.76
C GLU A 416 6.31 11.44 -43.28
N THR A 417 6.76 12.58 -43.83
CA THR A 417 6.19 13.91 -43.51
C THR A 417 5.91 14.76 -44.75
N SER A 418 5.20 15.87 -44.55
CA SER A 418 4.94 16.87 -45.61
C SER A 418 6.13 17.81 -45.88
N PHE A 419 7.24 17.68 -45.14
CA PHE A 419 8.37 18.61 -45.18
C PHE A 419 9.67 17.89 -45.56
N ALA A 420 9.89 17.73 -46.87
CA ALA A 420 11.11 17.12 -47.40
C ALA A 420 12.31 18.08 -47.27
N LEU A 421 13.33 17.69 -46.50
CA LEU A 421 14.58 18.43 -46.36
C LEU A 421 15.30 18.58 -47.72
N LYS A 422 15.84 19.77 -48.01
CA LYS A 422 16.50 20.13 -49.27
C LYS A 422 17.74 20.98 -49.06
N GLY A 423 18.64 20.95 -50.05
CA GLY A 423 19.89 21.71 -50.02
C GLY A 423 20.70 21.40 -48.77
N LYS A 424 21.12 22.44 -48.05
CA LYS A 424 21.91 22.30 -46.82
C LYS A 424 21.17 21.66 -45.63
N HIS A 425 19.85 21.63 -45.64
CA HIS A 425 19.05 21.09 -44.53
C HIS A 425 19.12 19.55 -44.42
N VAL A 426 19.44 18.84 -45.51
CA VAL A 426 19.50 17.37 -45.56
C VAL A 426 20.56 16.79 -44.61
N ALA A 427 21.58 17.57 -44.24
CA ALA A 427 22.69 17.13 -43.41
C ALA A 427 22.59 17.57 -41.94
N LEU A 428 21.46 18.17 -41.52
CA LEU A 428 21.22 18.59 -40.14
C LEU A 428 20.80 17.39 -39.28
N ALA A 429 21.08 17.45 -37.98
CA ALA A 429 20.62 16.47 -37.01
C ALA A 429 19.18 16.82 -36.55
N CYS A 430 18.41 15.83 -36.12
CA CYS A 430 16.98 16.01 -35.80
C CYS A 430 16.75 17.05 -34.70
N ASP A 431 17.63 17.09 -33.70
CA ASP A 431 17.65 18.05 -32.58
C ASP A 431 17.95 19.49 -33.01
N THR A 432 18.49 19.71 -34.21
CA THR A 432 18.72 21.06 -34.76
C THR A 432 17.42 21.77 -35.16
N CYS A 433 16.33 21.00 -35.35
CA CYS A 433 14.99 21.53 -35.60
C CYS A 433 14.02 21.20 -34.46
N HIS A 434 14.01 19.95 -33.99
CA HIS A 434 13.09 19.45 -32.96
C HIS A 434 13.61 19.69 -31.52
N GLU A 435 13.97 20.93 -31.20
CA GLU A 435 14.43 21.33 -29.86
C GLU A 435 13.25 21.75 -28.96
N SER A 436 13.07 21.10 -27.82
CA SER A 436 12.33 21.63 -26.67
C SER A 436 13.11 21.33 -25.36
N GLU A 437 12.68 21.88 -24.22
CA GLU A 437 13.42 21.97 -22.94
C GLU A 437 13.82 20.61 -22.32
N GLY A 438 14.76 19.88 -22.94
CA GLY A 438 15.15 18.52 -22.57
C GLY A 438 14.27 17.41 -23.15
N GLN A 439 13.33 17.74 -24.05
CA GLN A 439 12.46 16.79 -24.76
C GLN A 439 12.55 17.04 -26.28
N ILE A 440 12.16 16.04 -27.09
CA ILE A 440 12.13 16.18 -28.56
C ILE A 440 10.67 16.31 -28.98
N GLN A 441 10.24 17.53 -29.31
CA GLN A 441 8.90 17.75 -29.85
C GLN A 441 8.89 17.38 -31.34
N LEU A 442 8.38 16.20 -31.66
CA LEU A 442 8.38 15.64 -33.03
C LEU A 442 7.28 16.23 -33.94
N PHE A 443 6.30 16.94 -33.37
CA PHE A 443 5.09 17.43 -34.05
C PHE A 443 4.95 18.96 -33.93
N ASP A 444 4.15 19.57 -34.81
CA ASP A 444 3.85 21.02 -34.88
C ASP A 444 4.99 21.99 -35.27
N LEU A 445 5.99 21.53 -36.02
CA LEU A 445 6.87 22.45 -36.76
C LEU A 445 6.26 22.90 -38.10
N GLY A 446 6.37 24.20 -38.38
CA GLY A 446 5.90 24.81 -39.63
C GLY A 446 6.80 24.49 -40.85
N GLN A 447 6.41 25.02 -42.01
CA GLN A 447 7.06 24.72 -43.32
C GLN A 447 7.59 25.98 -44.04
N ALA A 448 7.27 27.17 -43.55
CA ALA A 448 7.78 28.42 -44.09
C ALA A 448 9.20 28.69 -43.56
N CYS A 449 9.99 29.48 -44.29
CA CYS A 449 11.35 29.82 -43.86
C CYS A 449 11.37 30.47 -42.47
N LEU A 450 10.34 31.26 -42.14
CA LEU A 450 10.20 31.98 -40.87
C LEU A 450 9.71 31.12 -39.69
N ASP A 451 9.34 29.86 -39.94
CA ASP A 451 8.95 28.92 -38.88
C ASP A 451 10.20 28.31 -38.20
N CYS A 452 11.39 28.47 -38.81
CA CYS A 452 12.68 28.02 -38.25
C CYS A 452 13.80 29.08 -38.33
N HIS A 453 13.71 30.08 -39.20
CA HIS A 453 14.69 31.17 -39.30
C HIS A 453 14.11 32.51 -38.86
N GLU A 454 14.90 33.27 -38.10
CA GLU A 454 14.59 34.65 -37.76
C GLU A 454 14.73 35.57 -38.99
N ASP A 455 13.81 36.52 -39.15
CA ASP A 455 13.91 37.56 -40.19
C ASP A 455 14.86 38.68 -39.74
N LEU A 456 16.15 38.51 -40.03
CA LEU A 456 17.20 39.49 -39.74
C LEU A 456 17.01 40.85 -40.44
N HIS A 457 16.02 40.99 -41.33
CA HIS A 457 15.68 42.27 -41.98
C HIS A 457 14.49 42.98 -41.31
N ASP A 458 13.92 42.47 -40.20
CA ASP A 458 12.80 43.09 -39.48
C ASP A 458 11.58 43.40 -40.38
N ARG A 459 11.27 42.51 -41.34
CA ARG A 459 10.15 42.64 -42.29
C ARG A 459 10.17 43.93 -43.13
N GLN A 460 11.36 44.52 -43.32
CA GLN A 460 11.54 45.75 -44.10
C GLN A 460 11.27 45.56 -45.61
N PHE A 461 11.16 44.31 -46.09
CA PHE A 461 10.93 43.96 -47.48
C PHE A 461 9.63 43.15 -47.64
N VAL A 462 8.91 43.40 -48.74
CA VAL A 462 7.62 42.73 -49.07
C VAL A 462 7.84 41.51 -49.97
N GLN A 463 9.02 41.36 -50.56
CA GLN A 463 9.39 40.18 -51.35
C GLN A 463 9.60 38.95 -50.45
N SER A 464 9.34 37.76 -51.00
CA SER A 464 9.62 36.49 -50.33
C SER A 464 11.13 36.21 -50.25
N CYS A 465 11.57 35.50 -49.19
CA CYS A 465 12.97 35.27 -48.88
C CYS A 465 13.76 34.64 -50.04
N ASP A 466 13.16 33.71 -50.78
CA ASP A 466 13.72 32.98 -51.93
C ASP A 466 14.18 33.88 -53.11
N GLN A 467 13.66 35.11 -53.18
CA GLN A 467 14.13 36.11 -54.14
C GLN A 467 15.61 36.48 -53.89
N CYS A 468 16.08 36.41 -52.65
CA CYS A 468 17.45 36.78 -52.25
C CYS A 468 18.23 35.65 -51.55
N HIS A 469 17.53 34.68 -50.93
CA HIS A 469 18.06 33.65 -50.03
C HIS A 469 17.42 32.29 -50.35
N THR A 470 18.20 31.40 -50.94
CA THR A 470 17.75 30.05 -51.36
C THR A 470 18.30 28.98 -50.41
N GLU A 471 17.77 27.75 -50.48
CA GLU A 471 18.25 26.59 -49.69
C GLU A 471 19.74 26.25 -49.95
N GLU A 472 20.32 26.83 -51.00
CA GLU A 472 21.74 26.74 -51.37
C GLU A 472 22.58 27.94 -50.87
N GLY A 473 22.02 29.16 -50.78
CA GLY A 473 22.74 30.37 -50.33
C GLY A 473 22.15 31.74 -50.72
N PHE A 474 22.96 32.80 -50.51
CA PHE A 474 22.62 34.24 -50.58
C PHE A 474 23.09 34.91 -51.90
N LYS A 475 22.38 35.96 -52.37
CA LYS A 475 22.69 36.75 -53.59
C LYS A 475 23.28 38.16 -53.28
N GLU A 476 23.87 38.83 -54.29
CA GLU A 476 24.56 40.15 -54.19
C GLU A 476 23.69 41.34 -54.69
N VAL A 477 23.85 42.56 -54.15
CA VAL A 477 22.93 43.72 -54.30
C VAL A 477 23.69 45.08 -54.40
N ARG A 478 23.14 46.12 -55.09
CA ARG A 478 23.77 47.47 -55.28
C ARG A 478 22.86 48.67 -54.93
N SER A 479 23.43 49.81 -54.56
CA SER A 479 22.71 50.97 -54.00
C SER A 479 21.85 51.77 -54.99
N GLU A 480 22.26 51.88 -56.26
CA GLU A 480 21.51 52.64 -57.29
C GLU A 480 20.17 51.97 -57.65
N GLN A 481 19.97 50.73 -57.20
CA GLN A 481 18.71 49.99 -57.37
C GLN A 481 17.63 50.43 -56.34
N PHE A 482 17.97 51.30 -55.37
CA PHE A 482 17.09 51.65 -54.25
C PHE A 482 16.81 53.16 -54.07
N HIS A 483 17.73 54.07 -54.45
CA HIS A 483 17.55 55.52 -54.27
C HIS A 483 17.14 56.25 -55.56
N GLY A 484 15.83 56.36 -55.83
CA GLY A 484 15.28 57.01 -57.03
C GLY A 484 13.93 57.72 -56.83
N GLU A 485 13.56 58.58 -57.79
CA GLU A 485 12.28 59.31 -57.76
C GLU A 485 11.05 58.37 -57.80
N PRO A 486 9.93 58.73 -57.14
CA PRO A 486 9.59 60.08 -56.66
C PRO A 486 9.84 60.35 -55.16
N ASN A 487 10.13 59.33 -54.35
CA ASN A 487 9.92 59.38 -52.89
C ASN A 487 11.17 59.11 -52.02
N THR A 488 12.40 59.29 -52.53
CA THR A 488 13.64 59.05 -51.74
C THR A 488 14.41 60.33 -51.44
N PHE A 489 15.14 60.35 -50.32
CA PHE A 489 16.08 61.42 -49.98
C PHE A 489 17.14 61.59 -51.08
N LEU A 490 17.15 62.74 -51.74
CA LEU A 490 18.17 63.08 -52.74
C LEU A 490 19.42 63.58 -52.02
N LEU A 491 20.48 62.76 -52.02
CA LEU A 491 21.77 63.08 -51.44
C LEU A 491 22.38 64.32 -52.11
N LYS A 492 22.35 65.47 -51.43
CA LYS A 492 22.80 66.79 -51.95
C LYS A 492 23.76 67.48 -50.99
N GLY A 493 24.63 68.33 -51.54
CA GLY A 493 25.49 69.22 -50.75
C GLY A 493 26.51 68.44 -49.93
N LYS A 494 26.35 68.41 -48.61
CA LYS A 494 27.23 67.64 -47.71
C LYS A 494 26.91 66.15 -47.62
N HIS A 495 25.81 65.69 -48.24
CA HIS A 495 25.32 64.31 -48.11
C HIS A 495 25.66 63.39 -49.31
N GLU A 496 26.17 63.93 -50.42
CA GLU A 496 26.38 63.19 -51.67
C GLU A 496 27.39 62.01 -51.62
N PRO A 497 28.59 62.12 -50.99
CA PRO A 497 29.62 61.09 -51.06
C PRO A 497 29.57 60.08 -49.90
N LEU A 498 28.38 59.76 -49.39
CA LEU A 498 28.20 58.95 -48.18
C LEU A 498 27.92 57.47 -48.51
N GLU A 499 28.63 56.56 -47.84
CA GLU A 499 28.37 55.12 -47.86
C GLU A 499 27.01 54.78 -47.24
N CYS A 500 26.37 53.67 -47.63
CA CYS A 500 25.03 53.30 -47.14
C CYS A 500 24.90 53.36 -45.61
N GLN A 501 25.89 52.81 -44.90
CA GLN A 501 25.96 52.76 -43.42
C GLN A 501 26.08 54.13 -42.73
N ALA A 502 26.40 55.21 -43.45
CA ALA A 502 26.46 56.57 -42.90
C ALA A 502 25.07 57.19 -42.73
N CYS A 503 24.05 56.65 -43.40
CA CYS A 503 22.64 57.05 -43.26
C CYS A 503 21.80 55.88 -42.72
N HIS A 504 21.92 54.69 -43.34
CA HIS A 504 21.29 53.45 -42.91
C HIS A 504 22.10 52.82 -41.78
N VAL A 505 21.93 53.36 -40.58
CA VAL A 505 22.60 52.90 -39.37
C VAL A 505 22.32 51.40 -39.16
N ILE A 506 23.40 50.64 -38.98
CA ILE A 506 23.34 49.27 -38.47
C ILE A 506 23.12 49.37 -36.95
N PRO A 507 22.12 48.67 -36.36
CA PRO A 507 21.86 48.73 -34.92
C PRO A 507 23.08 48.35 -34.06
N ASP A 508 23.20 48.97 -32.89
CA ASP A 508 24.32 48.71 -31.97
C ASP A 508 24.40 47.22 -31.58
N GLY A 509 25.61 46.65 -31.69
CA GLY A 509 25.86 45.23 -31.42
C GLY A 509 25.71 44.30 -32.64
N GLN A 510 25.43 44.85 -33.83
CA GLN A 510 25.38 44.09 -35.08
C GLN A 510 26.43 44.61 -36.08
N ASP A 511 27.18 43.68 -36.69
CA ASP A 511 28.31 44.03 -37.59
C ASP A 511 27.94 43.97 -39.08
N LYS A 512 26.74 43.49 -39.40
CA LYS A 512 26.33 43.09 -40.75
C LYS A 512 25.26 44.03 -41.30
N LEU A 513 25.49 44.50 -42.53
CA LEU A 513 24.59 45.34 -43.31
C LEU A 513 23.17 44.78 -43.48
N ALA A 514 22.98 43.46 -43.34
CA ALA A 514 21.66 42.80 -43.39
C ALA A 514 20.66 43.37 -42.38
N HIS A 515 21.12 43.80 -41.19
CA HIS A 515 20.27 44.37 -40.15
C HIS A 515 20.12 45.90 -40.24
N ALA A 516 20.73 46.54 -41.24
CA ALA A 516 20.62 47.99 -41.38
C ALA A 516 19.16 48.39 -41.65
N LYS A 517 18.75 49.55 -41.13
CA LYS A 517 17.42 50.07 -41.39
C LYS A 517 17.37 50.76 -42.75
N PHE A 518 16.87 50.08 -43.77
CA PHE A 518 16.76 50.59 -45.14
C PHE A 518 15.49 51.41 -45.39
N VAL A 519 14.39 51.15 -44.66
CA VAL A 519 13.10 51.82 -44.89
C VAL A 519 12.72 52.78 -43.75
N GLY A 520 12.01 53.85 -44.10
CA GLY A 520 11.43 54.78 -43.13
C GLY A 520 12.43 55.72 -42.45
N LEU A 521 13.53 56.07 -43.12
CA LEU A 521 14.35 57.22 -42.73
C LEU A 521 13.59 58.51 -43.06
N GLY A 522 13.64 59.49 -42.16
CA GLY A 522 13.02 60.79 -42.36
C GLY A 522 13.85 61.72 -43.26
N HIS A 523 13.26 62.84 -43.67
CA HIS A 523 13.85 63.82 -44.58
C HIS A 523 14.00 65.22 -43.96
N ALA A 524 13.62 65.40 -42.69
CA ALA A 524 13.80 66.64 -41.95
C ALA A 524 15.21 66.74 -41.34
N CYS A 525 15.69 67.97 -41.10
CA CYS A 525 17.04 68.19 -40.57
C CYS A 525 17.30 67.45 -39.26
N ILE A 526 16.28 67.36 -38.39
CA ILE A 526 16.36 66.70 -37.07
C ILE A 526 16.45 65.17 -37.16
N ASP A 527 16.09 64.58 -38.31
CA ASP A 527 16.15 63.13 -38.51
C ASP A 527 17.60 62.62 -38.61
N CYS A 528 18.56 63.53 -38.85
CA CYS A 528 20.00 63.27 -38.86
C CYS A 528 20.82 64.20 -37.96
N HIS A 529 20.28 65.34 -37.50
CA HIS A 529 20.98 66.31 -36.66
C HIS A 529 20.32 66.49 -35.28
N LYS A 530 21.13 66.41 -34.22
CA LYS A 530 20.65 66.56 -32.84
C LYS A 530 20.32 68.03 -32.53
N ASP A 531 19.10 68.28 -32.08
CA ASP A 531 18.68 69.60 -31.57
C ASP A 531 19.41 69.94 -30.24
N PRO A 532 20.20 71.02 -30.19
CA PRO A 532 20.86 71.46 -28.95
C PRO A 532 19.90 72.06 -27.93
N HIS A 533 18.69 72.45 -28.33
CA HIS A 533 17.65 72.98 -27.45
C HIS A 533 16.80 71.87 -26.80
N ALA A 534 17.05 70.60 -27.14
CA ALA A 534 16.36 69.42 -26.61
C ALA A 534 14.82 69.45 -26.77
N GLY A 535 14.33 69.94 -27.91
CA GLY A 535 12.91 69.95 -28.27
C GLY A 535 12.08 70.99 -27.50
N GLN A 536 12.71 71.93 -26.79
CA GLN A 536 12.03 72.90 -25.92
C GLN A 536 11.21 73.97 -26.67
N PHE A 537 11.32 74.02 -28.01
CA PHE A 537 10.62 74.98 -28.86
C PHE A 537 9.92 74.26 -30.02
N THR A 538 8.71 74.70 -30.36
CA THR A 538 7.86 74.10 -31.41
C THR A 538 7.99 74.76 -32.79
N GLN A 539 8.97 75.65 -32.95
CA GLN A 539 9.24 76.36 -34.22
C GLN A 539 10.14 75.51 -35.12
N SER A 540 9.90 75.53 -36.42
CA SER A 540 10.69 74.76 -37.37
C SER A 540 12.14 75.24 -37.39
N CYS A 541 13.09 74.32 -37.52
CA CYS A 541 14.51 74.63 -37.33
C CYS A 541 14.97 75.80 -38.20
N ASP A 542 14.53 75.90 -39.45
CA ASP A 542 14.79 76.99 -40.42
C ASP A 542 14.39 78.40 -39.95
N GLN A 543 13.47 78.50 -38.98
CA GLN A 543 13.19 79.77 -38.30
C GLN A 543 14.38 80.28 -37.49
N CYS A 544 15.35 79.42 -37.14
CA CYS A 544 16.60 79.76 -36.44
C CYS A 544 17.89 79.18 -37.06
N HIS A 545 17.83 78.11 -37.87
CA HIS A 545 18.91 77.21 -38.30
C HIS A 545 18.69 76.70 -39.74
N VAL A 546 19.55 77.03 -40.71
CA VAL A 546 19.45 76.50 -42.09
C VAL A 546 20.59 75.52 -42.40
N GLU A 547 20.67 74.97 -43.61
CA GLU A 547 21.83 74.21 -44.14
C GLU A 547 23.18 75.04 -44.08
N THR A 548 23.20 76.24 -43.42
CA THR A 548 24.33 77.18 -43.17
C THR A 548 24.37 78.16 -41.92
N GLY A 549 23.33 78.51 -41.10
CA GLY A 549 23.44 79.65 -40.10
C GLY A 549 22.33 79.89 -39.02
N PHE A 550 22.50 80.84 -38.05
CA PHE A 550 21.86 80.97 -36.68
C PHE A 550 21.14 82.33 -36.28
N LYS A 551 20.31 82.41 -35.19
CA LYS A 551 19.43 83.59 -34.75
C LYS A 551 19.23 83.84 -33.18
N GLU A 552 18.18 84.57 -32.67
CA GLU A 552 18.07 85.28 -31.33
C GLU A 552 16.67 85.25 -30.58
N ILE A 553 16.55 85.45 -29.22
CA ILE A 553 15.33 85.27 -28.32
C ILE A 553 15.21 86.29 -27.09
N ARG A 554 14.05 86.41 -26.36
CA ARG A 554 13.75 87.29 -25.16
C ARG A 554 12.82 86.68 -24.03
N PRO A 555 12.54 87.33 -22.84
CA PRO A 555 12.04 86.65 -21.59
C PRO A 555 10.54 86.68 -21.10
N GLU A 556 9.84 87.80 -20.79
CA GLU A 556 8.46 87.83 -20.17
C GLU A 556 7.37 87.12 -21.00
N GLN A 557 7.76 86.74 -22.21
CA GLN A 557 7.04 85.96 -23.20
C GLN A 557 6.69 84.54 -22.72
N PHE A 558 7.10 84.12 -21.50
CA PHE A 558 7.02 82.72 -21.04
C PHE A 558 6.31 82.43 -19.70
N HIS A 559 6.11 83.37 -18.75
CA HIS A 559 5.60 83.06 -17.39
C HIS A 559 4.29 83.75 -16.96
N GLY A 560 3.56 84.34 -17.90
CA GLY A 560 2.31 85.08 -17.61
C GLY A 560 1.01 84.26 -17.62
N ASP A 561 1.09 82.93 -17.77
CA ASP A 561 -0.06 82.06 -18.06
C ASP A 561 -0.42 81.19 -16.83
N PRO A 562 -1.71 80.96 -16.48
CA PRO A 562 -2.08 79.97 -15.45
C PRO A 562 -1.60 78.54 -15.77
N ASN A 563 -1.20 78.25 -17.01
CA ASN A 563 -0.53 77.03 -17.43
C ASN A 563 0.99 77.03 -17.21
N THR A 564 1.57 78.01 -16.52
CA THR A 564 2.92 77.93 -15.92
C THR A 564 2.84 77.81 -14.40
N PHE A 565 3.96 77.57 -13.71
CA PHE A 565 3.96 77.57 -12.24
C PHE A 565 3.76 79.01 -11.75
N VAL A 566 2.58 79.31 -11.21
CA VAL A 566 2.27 80.65 -10.72
C VAL A 566 2.97 80.84 -9.38
N LEU A 567 4.04 81.63 -9.39
CA LEU A 567 4.90 81.87 -8.23
C LEU A 567 4.09 82.54 -7.10
N LYS A 568 3.76 81.77 -6.06
CA LYS A 568 2.92 82.20 -4.91
C LYS A 568 3.55 81.80 -3.58
N GLY A 569 3.12 82.47 -2.51
CA GLY A 569 3.48 82.11 -1.13
C GLY A 569 4.98 82.25 -0.89
N LYS A 570 5.69 81.12 -0.79
CA LYS A 570 7.14 81.09 -0.60
C LYS A 570 7.98 81.09 -1.89
N HIS A 571 7.35 81.05 -3.07
CA HIS A 571 8.04 80.83 -4.35
C HIS A 571 8.30 82.10 -5.21
N GLU A 572 7.83 83.28 -4.81
CA GLU A 572 7.84 84.51 -5.65
C GLU A 572 9.23 85.09 -6.02
N PRO A 573 10.23 85.19 -5.12
CA PRO A 573 11.43 86.01 -5.36
C PRO A 573 12.67 85.22 -5.85
N LEU A 574 12.52 84.32 -6.82
CA LEU A 574 13.60 83.40 -7.27
C LEU A 574 14.21 83.74 -8.64
N GLU A 575 15.52 83.52 -8.81
CA GLU A 575 16.20 83.65 -10.10
C GLU A 575 15.83 82.49 -11.05
N CYS A 576 15.91 82.71 -12.37
CA CYS A 576 15.58 81.69 -13.39
C CYS A 576 16.26 80.35 -13.09
N GLN A 577 17.59 80.34 -12.91
CA GLN A 577 18.42 79.17 -12.63
C GLN A 577 18.14 78.45 -11.30
N LYS A 578 17.29 78.98 -10.42
CA LYS A 578 16.82 78.30 -9.20
C LYS A 578 15.64 77.36 -9.47
N CYS A 579 14.96 77.54 -10.60
CA CYS A 579 13.81 76.75 -11.02
C CYS A 579 14.10 76.04 -12.36
N HIS A 580 14.62 76.80 -13.34
CA HIS A 580 15.11 76.37 -14.66
C HIS A 580 16.56 75.93 -14.55
N LEU A 581 16.77 74.75 -13.95
CA LEU A 581 18.10 74.24 -13.64
C LEU A 581 18.92 74.02 -14.93
N ILE A 582 20.19 74.44 -14.90
CA ILE A 582 21.17 74.08 -15.94
C ILE A 582 21.65 72.65 -15.62
N PRO A 583 21.56 71.69 -16.56
CA PRO A 583 21.99 70.31 -16.33
C PRO A 583 23.48 70.21 -15.96
N VAL A 584 23.82 69.28 -15.07
CA VAL A 584 25.19 69.07 -14.60
C VAL A 584 26.09 68.68 -15.79
N GLY A 585 27.19 69.42 -15.98
CA GLY A 585 28.10 69.24 -17.12
C GLY A 585 27.71 70.01 -18.39
N GLN A 586 26.73 70.91 -18.30
CA GLN A 586 26.43 71.91 -19.32
C GLN A 586 26.73 73.31 -18.80
N ASP A 587 27.32 74.14 -19.65
CA ASP A 587 27.84 75.45 -19.25
C ASP A 587 26.98 76.63 -19.77
N THR A 588 26.03 76.35 -20.68
CA THR A 588 25.34 77.40 -21.44
C THR A 588 23.83 77.40 -21.21
N LEU A 589 23.26 78.61 -21.24
CA LEU A 589 21.84 78.83 -21.05
C LEU A 589 20.98 78.16 -22.13
N ALA A 590 21.53 77.89 -23.33
CA ALA A 590 20.83 77.18 -24.40
C ALA A 590 20.46 75.73 -24.04
N GLN A 591 21.11 75.17 -23.01
CA GLN A 591 20.89 73.82 -22.48
C GLN A 591 20.06 73.82 -21.17
N ALA A 592 19.68 74.99 -20.66
CA ALA A 592 18.84 75.09 -19.47
C ALA A 592 17.41 74.61 -19.74
N GLN A 593 16.75 74.05 -18.73
CA GLN A 593 15.37 73.60 -18.84
C GLN A 593 14.40 74.76 -18.59
N PHE A 594 13.75 75.28 -19.64
CA PHE A 594 12.77 76.37 -19.60
C PHE A 594 11.31 75.92 -19.60
N VAL A 595 11.04 74.72 -20.12
CA VAL A 595 9.69 74.12 -20.18
C VAL A 595 9.58 72.92 -19.24
N ALA A 596 8.34 72.65 -18.82
CA ALA A 596 7.98 71.54 -17.94
C ALA A 596 8.71 71.49 -16.57
N VAL A 597 9.23 72.63 -16.09
CA VAL A 597 9.53 72.79 -14.65
C VAL A 597 8.22 72.61 -13.89
N GLY A 598 8.21 71.59 -13.03
CA GLY A 598 6.99 71.04 -12.46
C GLY A 598 6.28 71.98 -11.49
N LYS A 599 4.97 71.75 -11.34
CA LYS A 599 4.08 72.61 -10.54
C LYS A 599 3.58 71.95 -9.24
N THR A 600 3.87 70.67 -9.06
CA THR A 600 3.39 69.86 -7.93
C THR A 600 4.39 69.88 -6.79
N CYS A 601 3.91 69.68 -5.56
CA CYS A 601 4.77 69.71 -4.37
C CYS A 601 5.94 68.72 -4.48
N ALA A 602 5.66 67.49 -4.95
CA ALA A 602 6.65 66.42 -5.10
C ALA A 602 7.77 66.70 -6.13
N HIS A 603 7.58 67.66 -7.05
CA HIS A 603 8.64 68.02 -8.01
C HIS A 603 9.80 68.78 -7.34
N CYS A 604 9.53 69.44 -6.21
CA CYS A 604 10.50 70.23 -5.45
C CYS A 604 10.76 69.68 -4.04
N HIS A 605 9.87 68.83 -3.51
CA HIS A 605 9.93 68.27 -2.17
C HIS A 605 9.98 66.73 -2.21
N LYS A 606 10.87 66.13 -1.42
CA LYS A 606 11.07 64.68 -1.37
C LYS A 606 10.02 63.99 -0.50
N ASP A 607 9.42 62.92 -1.00
CA ASP A 607 8.51 62.05 -0.23
C ASP A 607 9.25 61.26 0.87
N PRO A 608 8.77 61.27 2.13
CA PRO A 608 9.28 60.42 3.20
C PRO A 608 8.69 58.99 3.19
N HIS A 609 7.60 58.73 2.47
CA HIS A 609 6.92 57.42 2.45
C HIS A 609 7.51 56.43 1.43
N GLN A 610 8.62 56.80 0.77
CA GLN A 610 9.34 55.97 -0.21
C GLN A 610 8.43 55.47 -1.35
N ASP A 611 7.52 56.32 -1.82
CA ASP A 611 6.55 56.01 -2.88
C ASP A 611 5.60 54.83 -2.54
N ALA A 612 5.53 54.41 -1.27
CA ALA A 612 4.61 53.35 -0.81
C ALA A 612 3.14 53.76 -0.94
N MET A 613 2.87 55.07 -0.91
CA MET A 613 1.53 55.66 -1.00
C MET A 613 1.25 56.12 -2.44
N ASN A 614 0.54 55.29 -3.22
CA ASN A 614 0.22 55.56 -4.62
C ASN A 614 -0.95 56.55 -4.79
N VAL A 615 -0.88 57.70 -4.11
CA VAL A 615 -1.87 58.79 -4.12
C VAL A 615 -1.16 60.14 -4.14
N THR A 616 -1.79 61.16 -4.74
CA THR A 616 -1.24 62.52 -4.79
C THR A 616 -1.10 63.10 -3.38
N CYS A 617 -0.03 63.86 -3.12
CA CYS A 617 0.26 64.44 -1.81
C CYS A 617 -0.93 65.22 -1.25
N GLU A 618 -1.65 65.92 -2.12
CA GLU A 618 -2.82 66.75 -1.84
C GLU A 618 -4.04 65.97 -1.32
N ASN A 619 -4.04 64.62 -1.45
CA ASN A 619 -5.08 63.75 -0.86
C ASN A 619 -4.84 63.50 0.64
N CYS A 620 -3.69 63.90 1.18
CA CYS A 620 -3.32 63.71 2.59
C CYS A 620 -2.61 64.94 3.21
N HIS A 621 -2.11 65.88 2.43
CA HIS A 621 -1.26 67.01 2.83
C HIS A 621 -1.65 68.31 2.09
N GLN A 622 -1.08 69.47 2.49
CA GLN A 622 -1.40 70.76 1.87
C GLN A 622 -0.22 71.75 1.83
N GLU A 623 -0.29 72.77 0.98
CA GLU A 623 0.79 73.78 0.76
C GLU A 623 1.25 74.54 2.03
N ASN A 624 0.46 74.49 3.10
CA ASN A 624 0.77 75.11 4.40
C ASN A 624 1.38 74.12 5.44
N GLY A 625 1.28 72.79 5.25
CA GLY A 625 1.68 71.79 6.26
C GLY A 625 1.38 70.34 5.88
N PHE A 626 2.17 69.40 6.44
CA PHE A 626 2.21 67.99 6.01
C PHE A 626 1.87 66.92 7.08
N VAL A 627 1.69 67.26 8.37
CA VAL A 627 1.49 66.25 9.45
C VAL A 627 0.52 66.72 10.54
N GLY A 628 0.01 65.78 11.34
CA GLY A 628 -0.79 66.08 12.54
C GLY A 628 -2.27 66.29 12.23
N SER A 629 -2.85 67.39 12.71
CA SER A 629 -4.26 67.75 12.46
C SER A 629 -4.58 68.09 11.01
N ASP A 630 -3.55 68.23 10.17
CA ASP A 630 -3.66 68.58 8.74
C ASP A 630 -3.67 67.34 7.81
N LEU A 631 -3.89 66.12 8.35
CA LEU A 631 -3.88 64.83 7.62
C LEU A 631 -5.30 64.30 7.28
N LEU A 632 -5.48 63.64 6.12
CA LEU A 632 -6.80 63.35 5.52
C LEU A 632 -7.14 61.85 5.23
N PHE A 633 -6.45 60.86 5.83
CA PHE A 633 -6.50 59.43 5.43
C PHE A 633 -7.68 58.57 5.98
N ALA A 634 -8.18 57.57 5.22
CA ALA A 634 -9.16 56.55 5.65
C ALA A 634 -8.95 55.15 5.01
N HIS A 635 -8.97 54.07 5.80
CA HIS A 635 -8.51 52.72 5.40
C HIS A 635 -9.37 52.03 4.30
N ASP A 636 -10.67 51.80 4.54
CA ASP A 636 -11.55 51.08 3.60
C ASP A 636 -11.76 51.82 2.25
N ALA A 637 -11.41 53.10 2.19
CA ALA A 637 -11.46 53.92 0.97
C ALA A 637 -10.14 53.92 0.20
N HIS A 638 -9.00 53.69 0.87
CA HIS A 638 -7.66 53.87 0.30
C HIS A 638 -6.83 52.58 0.23
N THR A 639 -7.38 51.42 0.57
CA THR A 639 -6.66 50.11 0.58
C THR A 639 -7.44 49.01 -0.16
N GLN A 640 -6.74 47.95 -0.59
CA GLN A 640 -7.36 46.81 -1.30
C GLN A 640 -7.98 45.77 -0.36
N PHE A 641 -7.36 45.53 0.80
CA PHE A 641 -7.92 44.65 1.84
C PHE A 641 -9.02 45.39 2.60
N LYS A 642 -10.27 45.20 2.18
CA LYS A 642 -11.44 45.75 2.85
C LYS A 642 -11.63 45.05 4.18
N LEU A 643 -11.65 45.81 5.27
CA LEU A 643 -11.80 45.22 6.60
C LEU A 643 -13.22 44.65 6.75
N ASP A 644 -13.33 43.34 6.97
CA ASP A 644 -14.60 42.68 7.27
C ASP A 644 -15.07 42.98 8.72
N ALA A 645 -16.13 42.31 9.17
CA ALA A 645 -16.69 42.53 10.50
C ALA A 645 -15.73 42.12 11.65
N GLN A 646 -14.80 41.19 11.40
CA GLN A 646 -13.84 40.66 12.39
C GLN A 646 -12.54 41.48 12.40
N HIS A 647 -12.10 41.99 11.25
CA HIS A 647 -10.85 42.75 11.10
C HIS A 647 -10.98 44.25 11.39
N ARG A 648 -12.17 44.85 11.20
CA ARG A 648 -12.38 46.31 11.41
C ARG A 648 -12.05 46.87 12.81
N PRO A 649 -12.21 46.15 13.95
CA PRO A 649 -11.86 46.67 15.27
C PRO A 649 -10.37 46.56 15.64
N LEU A 650 -9.53 46.00 14.77
CA LEU A 650 -8.09 45.82 15.04
C LEU A 650 -7.32 47.14 14.89
N GLN A 651 -6.22 47.28 15.63
CA GLN A 651 -5.29 48.40 15.44
C GLN A 651 -4.41 48.15 14.21
N CYS A 652 -3.97 49.22 13.54
CA CYS A 652 -3.12 49.11 12.35
C CYS A 652 -1.87 48.25 12.60
N ASN A 653 -1.29 48.34 13.80
CA ASN A 653 -0.10 47.59 14.19
C ASN A 653 -0.35 46.11 14.52
N THR A 654 -1.60 45.65 14.54
CA THR A 654 -1.92 44.21 14.59
C THR A 654 -1.58 43.52 13.27
N CYS A 655 -1.59 44.27 12.16
CA CYS A 655 -1.33 43.76 10.80
C CYS A 655 -0.07 44.34 10.14
N HIS A 656 0.41 45.51 10.60
CA HIS A 656 1.61 46.18 10.07
C HIS A 656 2.66 46.35 11.17
N GLU A 657 3.91 45.91 10.95
CA GLU A 657 4.91 45.93 12.01
C GLU A 657 5.38 47.36 12.38
N PRO A 658 5.65 47.66 13.67
CA PRO A 658 6.16 48.97 14.08
C PRO A 658 7.55 49.28 13.50
N GLY A 659 7.60 50.21 12.57
CA GLY A 659 8.83 50.63 11.88
C GLY A 659 8.86 50.30 10.38
N ASP A 660 7.83 49.61 9.88
CA ASP A 660 7.69 49.35 8.45
C ASP A 660 7.36 50.65 7.70
N LEU A 661 8.27 51.09 6.84
CA LEU A 661 8.04 52.24 5.95
C LEU A 661 7.23 51.84 4.71
N LEU A 662 7.04 50.53 4.50
CA LEU A 662 6.31 49.94 3.39
C LEU A 662 4.96 49.43 3.89
N TYR A 663 3.92 50.26 3.82
CA TYR A 663 2.52 49.88 4.07
C TYR A 663 1.97 48.98 2.95
N LYS A 664 2.59 47.82 2.70
CA LYS A 664 2.17 46.80 1.73
C LYS A 664 1.79 45.52 2.47
N ALA A 665 0.75 44.84 1.99
CA ALA A 665 0.25 43.60 2.59
C ALA A 665 1.04 42.38 2.11
N ALA A 666 1.28 41.43 3.02
CA ALA A 666 1.72 40.09 2.68
C ALA A 666 0.52 39.28 2.16
N GLY A 667 0.31 39.29 0.84
CA GLY A 667 -0.78 38.55 0.19
C GLY A 667 -2.18 39.08 0.50
N LEU A 668 -3.19 38.31 0.10
CA LEU A 668 -4.63 38.61 0.28
C LEU A 668 -5.46 37.36 0.57
N ALA A 669 -4.90 36.14 0.46
CA ALA A 669 -5.57 34.91 0.84
C ALA A 669 -5.49 34.72 2.36
N CYS A 670 -6.48 34.02 2.94
CA CYS A 670 -6.53 33.79 4.38
C CYS A 670 -5.24 33.15 4.91
N GLN A 671 -4.66 32.21 4.17
CA GLN A 671 -3.41 31.53 4.54
C GLN A 671 -2.16 32.42 4.58
N ASP A 672 -2.14 33.54 3.86
CA ASP A 672 -0.99 34.46 3.82
C ASP A 672 -0.79 35.13 5.20
N CYS A 673 -1.89 35.34 5.93
CA CYS A 673 -1.91 35.86 7.30
C CYS A 673 -2.13 34.78 8.37
N HIS A 674 -2.92 33.73 8.08
CA HIS A 674 -3.29 32.63 8.99
C HIS A 674 -2.49 31.34 8.74
N THR A 675 -1.17 31.49 8.60
CA THR A 675 -0.24 30.39 8.27
C THR A 675 -0.35 29.19 9.21
N LEU A 676 -0.51 29.42 10.53
CA LEU A 676 -0.62 28.36 11.54
C LEU A 676 -1.88 27.49 11.36
N GLN A 677 -3.02 28.09 11.01
CA GLN A 677 -4.28 27.37 10.74
C GLN A 677 -4.21 26.57 9.43
N SER A 678 -3.59 27.15 8.40
CA SER A 678 -3.35 26.47 7.12
C SER A 678 -2.44 25.24 7.29
N GLN A 679 -1.34 25.38 8.03
CA GLN A 679 -0.44 24.26 8.34
C GLN A 679 -1.14 23.18 9.17
N ALA A 680 -1.98 23.57 10.15
CA ALA A 680 -2.74 22.62 10.96
C ALA A 680 -3.66 21.72 10.12
N LEU A 681 -4.40 22.28 9.16
CA LEU A 681 -5.20 21.52 8.21
C LEU A 681 -4.31 20.56 7.40
N ALA A 682 -3.12 20.99 6.98
CA ALA A 682 -2.12 20.16 6.31
C ALA A 682 -1.45 19.07 7.20
N GLY A 683 -1.94 18.86 8.43
CA GLY A 683 -1.41 17.87 9.38
C GLY A 683 -0.10 18.30 10.06
N LYS A 684 0.36 19.53 9.83
CA LYS A 684 1.66 20.07 10.28
C LYS A 684 1.46 21.12 11.36
N ALA A 685 2.06 20.92 12.52
CA ALA A 685 2.04 21.94 13.57
C ALA A 685 3.28 21.82 14.47
N LEU A 686 3.95 22.96 14.72
CA LEU A 686 5.17 23.01 15.53
C LEU A 686 6.22 22.02 15.00
N THR A 687 6.47 20.94 15.73
CA THR A 687 7.39 19.84 15.37
C THR A 687 6.66 18.50 15.19
N LEU A 688 5.33 18.53 15.03
CA LEU A 688 4.50 17.38 14.71
C LEU A 688 4.06 17.40 13.27
N GLN A 689 4.05 16.19 12.70
CA GLN A 689 3.38 15.87 11.47
C GLN A 689 2.50 14.64 11.75
N LEU A 690 1.22 14.78 11.48
CA LEU A 690 0.21 13.72 11.48
C LEU A 690 -0.54 13.79 10.14
N ASP A 691 -1.56 12.95 9.97
CA ASP A 691 -2.43 13.01 8.79
C ASP A 691 -3.12 14.39 8.68
N PRO A 692 -3.26 14.94 7.46
CA PRO A 692 -4.06 16.13 7.22
C PRO A 692 -5.50 15.97 7.70
N ASP A 693 -6.15 17.09 8.02
CA ASP A 693 -7.58 17.08 8.27
C ASP A 693 -8.32 16.63 6.99
N PRO A 694 -9.39 15.81 7.08
CA PRO A 694 -10.13 15.34 5.91
C PRO A 694 -10.71 16.43 4.99
N HIS A 695 -10.76 17.69 5.44
CA HIS A 695 -11.21 18.85 4.66
C HIS A 695 -10.06 19.66 4.03
N TYR A 696 -8.80 19.32 4.31
CA TYR A 696 -7.62 19.98 3.73
C TYR A 696 -7.67 19.91 2.20
N GLU A 697 -7.43 21.05 1.54
CA GLU A 697 -7.53 21.26 0.09
C GLU A 697 -8.90 20.92 -0.54
N ARG A 698 -9.95 20.70 0.27
CA ARG A 698 -11.32 20.37 -0.20
C ARG A 698 -12.37 21.42 0.15
N LEU A 699 -12.14 22.21 1.21
CA LEU A 699 -13.00 23.33 1.62
C LEU A 699 -12.19 24.62 1.77
N ALA A 700 -12.82 25.75 1.46
CA ALA A 700 -12.29 27.08 1.74
C ALA A 700 -12.59 27.49 3.20
N CYS A 701 -11.79 28.38 3.78
CA CYS A 701 -12.00 28.85 5.16
C CYS A 701 -13.41 29.44 5.39
N SER A 702 -13.99 30.09 4.38
CA SER A 702 -15.35 30.66 4.37
C SER A 702 -16.48 29.62 4.43
N ASP A 703 -16.21 28.37 4.08
CA ASP A 703 -17.23 27.31 4.12
C ASP A 703 -17.55 26.95 5.58
N CYS A 704 -16.58 27.10 6.48
CA CYS A 704 -16.77 26.94 7.93
C CYS A 704 -16.99 28.29 8.66
N HIS A 705 -16.31 29.36 8.23
CA HIS A 705 -16.33 30.67 8.92
C HIS A 705 -17.29 31.70 8.32
N ASP A 706 -18.10 32.32 9.18
CA ASP A 706 -18.96 33.44 8.79
C ASP A 706 -18.21 34.78 8.91
N LEU A 707 -17.86 35.37 7.76
CA LEU A 707 -17.15 36.65 7.68
C LEU A 707 -18.07 37.89 7.83
N SER A 708 -19.39 37.68 7.91
CA SER A 708 -20.38 38.77 8.02
C SER A 708 -20.61 39.24 9.46
N THR A 709 -20.25 38.42 10.45
CA THR A 709 -20.36 38.74 11.87
C THR A 709 -18.99 39.03 12.50
N ALA A 710 -18.94 39.89 13.51
CA ALA A 710 -17.71 40.20 14.24
C ALA A 710 -17.25 39.03 15.14
N GLU A 711 -18.17 38.15 15.53
CA GLU A 711 -17.91 36.89 16.23
C GLU A 711 -18.87 35.81 15.71
N GLN A 712 -18.36 34.59 15.50
CA GLN A 712 -19.15 33.40 15.18
C GLN A 712 -19.14 32.47 16.40
N SER A 713 -20.32 32.13 16.94
CA SER A 713 -20.41 31.21 18.09
C SER A 713 -20.14 29.76 17.69
N LYS A 714 -19.72 28.94 18.66
CA LYS A 714 -19.46 27.50 18.46
C LYS A 714 -20.64 26.73 17.87
N ALA A 715 -21.87 27.11 18.23
CA ALA A 715 -23.09 26.53 17.68
C ALA A 715 -23.34 26.96 16.22
N GLN A 716 -23.09 28.23 15.88
CA GLN A 716 -23.15 28.71 14.48
C GLN A 716 -22.09 28.03 13.61
N PHE A 717 -20.90 27.75 14.14
CA PHE A 717 -19.88 26.97 13.44
C PHE A 717 -20.30 25.51 13.27
N ALA A 718 -20.81 24.87 14.32
CA ALA A 718 -21.23 23.47 14.26
C ALA A 718 -22.43 23.23 13.32
N ALA A 719 -23.34 24.21 13.19
CA ALA A 719 -24.44 24.17 12.23
C ALA A 719 -23.96 24.11 10.76
N ARG A 720 -22.83 24.74 10.42
CA ARG A 720 -22.22 24.67 9.07
C ARG A 720 -21.80 23.24 8.70
N CYS A 721 -21.61 22.35 9.68
CA CYS A 721 -21.36 20.95 9.39
C CYS A 721 -22.57 20.24 8.77
N GLU A 722 -23.80 20.70 9.02
CA GLU A 722 -25.02 20.12 8.40
C GLU A 722 -25.16 20.48 6.91
N ASP A 723 -24.44 21.51 6.43
CA ASP A 723 -24.44 21.90 5.01
C ASP A 723 -23.85 20.80 4.09
N CYS A 724 -23.03 19.90 4.65
CA CYS A 724 -22.37 18.81 3.90
C CYS A 724 -22.46 17.42 4.58
N HIS A 725 -22.74 17.34 5.88
CA HIS A 725 -22.84 16.09 6.64
C HIS A 725 -24.23 15.89 7.23
N THR A 726 -24.55 14.67 7.68
CA THR A 726 -25.83 14.41 8.36
C THR A 726 -25.95 15.19 9.69
N PRO A 727 -27.17 15.52 10.18
CA PRO A 727 -27.36 16.27 11.44
C PRO A 727 -26.67 15.72 12.69
N HIS A 728 -26.35 14.42 12.72
CA HIS A 728 -25.54 13.81 13.78
C HIS A 728 -24.12 14.44 13.89
N TYR A 729 -23.60 14.99 12.79
CA TYR A 729 -22.25 15.56 12.72
C TYR A 729 -22.14 16.93 13.42
N GLN A 730 -23.22 17.73 13.48
CA GLN A 730 -23.26 18.94 14.30
C GLN A 730 -23.00 18.60 15.78
N ALA A 731 -23.76 17.65 16.32
CA ALA A 731 -23.59 17.22 17.72
C ALA A 731 -22.19 16.64 17.99
N LEU A 732 -21.59 15.96 17.01
CA LEU A 732 -20.22 15.46 17.10
C LEU A 732 -19.19 16.61 17.16
N SER A 733 -19.35 17.61 16.31
CA SER A 733 -18.52 18.84 16.29
C SER A 733 -18.59 19.59 17.63
N GLU A 734 -19.79 19.81 18.18
CA GLU A 734 -19.98 20.46 19.48
C GLU A 734 -19.26 19.70 20.62
N ASN A 735 -19.37 18.36 20.64
CA ASN A 735 -18.69 17.52 21.63
C ASN A 735 -17.16 17.59 21.53
N TRP A 736 -16.60 17.56 20.32
CA TRP A 736 -15.16 17.72 20.10
C TRP A 736 -14.66 19.11 20.51
N GLN A 737 -15.36 20.17 20.13
CA GLN A 737 -15.03 21.55 20.54
C GLN A 737 -15.06 21.72 22.07
N ALA A 738 -16.07 21.14 22.75
CA ALA A 738 -16.16 21.14 24.21
C ALA A 738 -14.99 20.37 24.86
N SER A 739 -14.62 19.21 24.30
CA SER A 739 -13.50 18.37 24.76
C SER A 739 -12.16 19.13 24.68
N LEU A 740 -11.84 19.73 23.52
CA LEU A 740 -10.62 20.51 23.34
C LEU A 740 -10.57 21.72 24.28
N SER A 741 -11.67 22.47 24.41
CA SER A 741 -11.78 23.62 25.32
C SER A 741 -11.53 23.20 26.78
N SER A 742 -12.10 22.06 27.19
CA SER A 742 -11.90 21.50 28.54
C SER A 742 -10.46 21.03 28.78
N LYS A 743 -9.78 20.44 27.76
CA LYS A 743 -8.35 20.10 27.86
C LYS A 743 -7.49 21.35 28.02
N GLN A 744 -7.71 22.37 27.18
CA GLN A 744 -6.93 23.61 27.19
C GLN A 744 -7.04 24.36 28.53
N GLU A 745 -8.26 24.52 29.08
CA GLU A 745 -8.46 25.22 30.35
C GLU A 745 -7.88 24.42 31.54
N ARG A 746 -7.96 23.08 31.52
CA ARG A 746 -7.28 22.25 32.54
C ARG A 746 -5.77 22.41 32.49
N LEU A 747 -5.17 22.43 31.30
CA LEU A 747 -3.72 22.64 31.11
C LEU A 747 -3.28 24.03 31.56
N LYS A 748 -4.04 25.07 31.23
CA LYS A 748 -3.78 26.45 31.66
C LYS A 748 -3.73 26.56 33.19
N ASN A 749 -4.72 25.97 33.87
CA ASN A 749 -4.75 25.92 35.33
C ASN A 749 -3.60 25.07 35.91
N GLN A 750 -3.25 23.93 35.29
CA GLN A 750 -2.10 23.11 35.70
C GLN A 750 -0.77 23.85 35.57
N ILE A 751 -0.52 24.56 34.46
CA ILE A 751 0.70 25.36 34.26
C ILE A 751 0.79 26.46 35.32
N HIS A 752 -0.33 27.14 35.62
CA HIS A 752 -0.37 28.18 36.66
C HIS A 752 -0.12 27.64 38.08
N GLN A 753 -0.50 26.39 38.35
CA GLN A 753 -0.29 25.71 39.64
C GLN A 753 1.04 24.94 39.73
N SER A 754 1.81 24.87 38.64
CA SER A 754 3.07 24.14 38.58
C SER A 754 4.22 24.87 39.29
N SER A 755 5.22 24.12 39.77
CA SER A 755 6.42 24.68 40.43
C SER A 755 7.52 25.16 39.45
N LEU A 756 7.14 25.42 38.20
CA LEU A 756 8.04 25.84 37.12
C LEU A 756 8.51 27.30 37.28
N THR A 757 9.63 27.65 36.64
CA THR A 757 10.12 29.04 36.65
C THR A 757 9.23 29.95 35.79
N PRO A 758 9.19 31.29 36.02
CA PRO A 758 8.36 32.21 35.23
C PRO A 758 8.59 32.10 33.72
N ALA A 759 9.84 31.99 33.26
CA ALA A 759 10.18 31.82 31.85
C ALA A 759 9.71 30.46 31.27
N GLN A 760 9.68 29.40 32.08
CA GLN A 760 9.13 28.10 31.67
C GLN A 760 7.60 28.14 31.60
N GLN A 761 6.94 28.82 32.55
CA GLN A 761 5.50 29.04 32.53
C GLN A 761 5.09 29.87 31.32
N GLU A 762 5.81 30.97 31.02
CA GLU A 762 5.59 31.82 29.85
C GLU A 762 5.76 31.05 28.53
N SER A 763 6.83 30.26 28.40
CA SER A 763 7.07 29.40 27.23
C SER A 763 5.98 28.34 27.02
N LEU A 764 5.52 27.69 28.10
CA LEU A 764 4.41 26.72 28.03
C LEU A 764 3.06 27.39 27.78
N GLN A 765 2.83 28.59 28.30
CA GLN A 765 1.63 29.39 28.00
C GLN A 765 1.60 29.81 26.53
N HIS A 766 2.74 30.25 25.96
CA HIS A 766 2.85 30.54 24.53
C HIS A 766 2.50 29.31 23.67
N ARG A 767 3.11 28.15 23.96
CA ARG A 767 2.84 26.90 23.24
C ARG A 767 1.41 26.38 23.46
N LEU A 768 0.79 26.64 24.61
CA LEU A 768 -0.63 26.32 24.85
C LEU A 768 -1.59 27.23 24.09
N LEU A 769 -1.24 28.52 23.92
CA LEU A 769 -1.97 29.45 23.06
C LEU A 769 -1.86 29.04 21.59
N GLU A 770 -0.68 28.62 21.16
CA GLU A 770 -0.42 28.12 19.80
C GLU A 770 -1.17 26.82 19.50
N ALA A 771 -1.12 25.83 20.41
CA ALA A 771 -1.95 24.62 20.34
C ALA A 771 -3.46 24.93 20.36
N GLY A 772 -3.88 26.00 21.05
CA GLY A 772 -5.26 26.50 21.02
C GLY A 772 -5.66 27.13 19.69
N ARG A 773 -4.74 27.80 18.98
CA ARG A 773 -4.96 28.39 17.65
C ARG A 773 -5.08 27.32 16.56
N ILE A 774 -4.37 26.21 16.71
CA ILE A 774 -4.54 24.98 15.91
C ILE A 774 -5.94 24.40 16.17
N GLY A 775 -6.27 24.12 17.44
CA GLY A 775 -7.65 23.95 17.89
C GLY A 775 -8.45 22.91 17.10
N PHE A 776 -9.55 23.34 16.47
CA PHE A 776 -10.45 22.45 15.72
C PHE A 776 -10.00 22.21 14.25
N HIS A 777 -9.01 22.97 13.74
CA HIS A 777 -8.53 22.84 12.36
C HIS A 777 -7.81 21.51 12.08
N ASN A 778 -7.38 20.79 13.13
CA ASN A 778 -7.08 19.37 13.08
C ASN A 778 -7.21 18.81 14.51
N VAL A 779 -8.32 18.12 14.78
CA VAL A 779 -8.69 17.69 16.15
C VAL A 779 -7.68 16.69 16.73
N GLN A 780 -7.12 15.80 15.90
CA GLN A 780 -6.15 14.78 16.33
C GLN A 780 -4.80 15.42 16.68
N LEU A 781 -4.32 16.34 15.85
CA LEU A 781 -3.10 17.11 16.06
C LEU A 781 -3.17 17.99 17.31
N ALA A 782 -4.30 18.68 17.53
CA ALA A 782 -4.53 19.45 18.76
C ALA A 782 -4.57 18.57 20.01
N GLN A 783 -5.15 17.36 19.94
CA GLN A 783 -5.16 16.43 21.07
C GLN A 783 -3.75 15.95 21.44
N GLU A 784 -2.92 15.52 20.49
CA GLU A 784 -1.55 15.06 20.79
C GLU A 784 -0.67 16.23 21.28
N LEU A 785 -0.85 17.44 20.77
CA LEU A 785 -0.20 18.65 21.30
C LEU A 785 -0.56 18.90 22.76
N PHE A 786 -1.85 18.81 23.12
CA PHE A 786 -2.28 18.94 24.51
C PHE A 786 -1.75 17.81 25.40
N GLU A 787 -1.68 16.57 24.93
CA GLU A 787 -1.08 15.47 25.70
C GLU A 787 0.44 15.63 25.88
N ARG A 788 1.16 16.16 24.88
CA ARG A 788 2.59 16.51 25.03
C ARG A 788 2.80 17.59 26.07
N LEU A 789 2.04 18.69 25.98
CA LEU A 789 2.08 19.76 26.98
C LEU A 789 1.69 19.27 28.38
N HIS A 790 0.75 18.32 28.49
CA HIS A 790 0.39 17.68 29.77
C HIS A 790 1.57 16.91 30.38
N ARG A 791 2.28 16.12 29.56
CA ARG A 791 3.47 15.34 29.98
C ARG A 791 4.60 16.28 30.41
N GLU A 792 4.88 17.32 29.64
CA GLU A 792 5.91 18.32 29.97
C GLU A 792 5.61 19.08 31.26
N ALA A 793 4.35 19.45 31.50
CA ALA A 793 3.88 20.10 32.73
C ALA A 793 3.69 19.14 33.94
N ARG A 794 4.17 17.89 33.83
CA ARG A 794 4.15 16.87 34.90
C ARG A 794 5.52 16.26 35.22
N LEU A 795 6.46 16.30 34.27
CA LEU A 795 7.80 15.72 34.38
C LEU A 795 8.84 16.72 34.95
N ARG A 796 8.39 17.90 35.36
CA ARG A 796 9.16 19.00 35.95
C ARG A 796 8.29 19.74 36.97
#